data_AF-A0A085VDL6-F1
#
_entry.id   AF-A0A085VDL6-F1
#
_cell.length_a   1.000
_cell.length_b   1.000
_cell.length_c   1.000
_cell.angle_alpha   90.00
_cell.angle_beta   90.00
_cell.angle_gamma   90.00
#
_symmetry.space_group_name_H-M   'P 1'
#
loop_
_entity.id
_entity.type
_entity.pdbx_description
1 polymer ?
#
loop_
_entity_poly.entity_id
_entity_poly.type
_entity_poly.pdbx_seq_one_letter_code
_entity_poly.pdbx_strand_id
1 'polypeptide(L)'
;MSTSRTQLPPYLAQRYPVMFVVNSQVPDQSVVVRSTLEVSDALKALDFEIERVMSLEDAEIAFTADPAYCCVILGWGLCVENIEQALKVIQLIRRRTKNLPIMLGMSSQNQSAVPLAFVEEVDGFIWQPEDSPAFIAGRIEAAARRYLETILPPFFGAMVSFAQSHEYSWHTPGHTGGTAFMKTAVGRTFLDFYGEQMLRSDLSVSVGQLGSLNDHSGPVALAEKNAARVFGADYTFFSVGGSSASNEIILHSAVTDGDAVLVDRNCHKSLNYALNMSGAIPIYLRPRRNKRGLIGPVPLSELTEEAIAEKLSASPLIANKQARPVLAVLTNSTYDGLCYHVVSTTRELSKSVDRIHYDEAWYAYARFNTVYENRYGMHRGDRHSNDATVTVTHSTHKLLAALSQASMIHIRSGKIPVKPALFNEAFMMHTSTSPQYSIIASTDVSAKMMDDAGEYLTDESIDEAISFRQAMVRITEQIAQRNAADWWFGVWQPDEVDGTPFAEVARERLHRSDAWVLKPNAPWHGFGDLGENYCMLDPIKVTLLTPGLDSQGHPQVRGIPAPLVSSFLSSCGTVVEKTEPYSILVLFSIGITKGKWGSLVAAMMEFKKRYDANAALEEVMPELVAAYPGIYEGVGLQDLAQRMHEEIARSGLLRNMDQAFTLLPDQVSTPRAAYAKLVKGDIEQIAVRDLQDRIVAVQIVPYPPGIPLVMPGEAVAADKRAIIDYLLAMEQFDARFPGFEHDNHGIEIERDASSALTYKVYVVKK
;
A
#
# COMPACT_ATOMS: atom_id res chain seq x y z
N MET A 1 -1.73 -21.32 16.70
CA MET A 1 -3.01 -21.48 17.41
C MET A 1 -3.69 -20.12 17.46
N SER A 2 -4.92 -20.01 16.97
CA SER A 2 -5.71 -18.77 17.07
C SER A 2 -5.77 -18.30 18.52
N THR A 3 -5.58 -17.00 18.76
CA THR A 3 -5.73 -16.39 20.09
C THR A 3 -7.20 -16.17 20.48
N SER A 4 -8.12 -16.37 19.53
CA SER A 4 -9.57 -16.27 19.69
C SER A 4 -10.20 -17.67 19.56
N ARG A 5 -11.14 -18.00 20.46
CA ARG A 5 -12.00 -19.21 20.39
C ARG A 5 -13.46 -18.83 20.17
N THR A 6 -13.69 -17.81 19.38
CA THR A 6 -15.05 -17.34 19.09
C THR A 6 -15.67 -18.22 18.03
N GLN A 7 -16.81 -18.83 18.35
CA GLN A 7 -17.55 -19.64 17.39
C GLN A 7 -18.12 -18.75 16.27
N LEU A 8 -17.87 -19.13 15.02
CA LEU A 8 -18.47 -18.47 13.88
C LEU A 8 -20.00 -18.66 13.92
N PRO A 9 -20.80 -17.59 13.82
CA PRO A 9 -22.26 -17.68 13.74
C PRO A 9 -22.75 -18.66 12.69
N PRO A 10 -23.85 -19.42 12.93
CA PRO A 10 -24.37 -20.38 11.95
C PRO A 10 -24.59 -19.80 10.54
N TYR A 11 -25.15 -18.59 10.45
CA TYR A 11 -25.42 -17.92 9.16
C TYR A 11 -24.14 -17.55 8.37
N LEU A 12 -23.00 -17.40 9.06
CA LEU A 12 -21.70 -17.20 8.43
C LEU A 12 -21.02 -18.54 8.16
N ALA A 13 -21.14 -19.50 9.08
CA ALA A 13 -20.57 -20.85 8.95
C ALA A 13 -21.13 -21.62 7.76
N GLN A 14 -22.41 -21.45 7.42
CA GLN A 14 -23.05 -22.06 6.24
C GLN A 14 -22.39 -21.65 4.90
N ARG A 15 -21.62 -20.55 4.87
CA ARG A 15 -20.87 -20.13 3.68
C ARG A 15 -19.55 -20.89 3.48
N TYR A 16 -19.24 -21.84 4.36
CA TYR A 16 -18.02 -22.65 4.29
C TYR A 16 -18.40 -24.12 4.06
N PRO A 17 -18.67 -24.55 2.82
CA PRO A 17 -18.97 -25.95 2.53
C PRO A 17 -17.83 -26.91 2.87
N VAL A 18 -18.18 -28.19 2.99
CA VAL A 18 -17.23 -29.31 2.95
C VAL A 18 -17.02 -29.69 1.49
N MET A 19 -15.77 -29.68 1.02
CA MET A 19 -15.43 -30.11 -0.34
C MET A 19 -15.11 -31.61 -0.36
N PHE A 20 -15.75 -32.36 -1.26
CA PHE A 20 -15.37 -33.73 -1.61
C PHE A 20 -14.77 -33.77 -3.02
N VAL A 21 -13.53 -34.22 -3.13
CA VAL A 21 -12.83 -34.45 -4.40
C VAL A 21 -12.90 -35.95 -4.72
N VAL A 22 -13.81 -36.33 -5.61
CA VAL A 22 -14.14 -37.74 -5.90
C VAL A 22 -14.24 -38.00 -7.40
N ASN A 23 -13.79 -39.19 -7.84
CA ASN A 23 -13.75 -39.53 -9.27
C ASN A 23 -15.14 -39.85 -9.82
N SER A 24 -15.56 -39.16 -10.90
CA SER A 24 -16.83 -39.38 -11.60
C SER A 24 -16.83 -40.57 -12.57
N GLN A 25 -15.67 -41.15 -12.89
CA GLN A 25 -15.57 -42.32 -13.79
C GLN A 25 -15.98 -43.63 -13.11
N VAL A 26 -16.22 -43.59 -11.81
CA VAL A 26 -16.77 -44.70 -11.06
C VAL A 26 -18.30 -44.67 -11.23
N PRO A 27 -18.95 -45.74 -11.72
CA PRO A 27 -20.40 -45.76 -11.92
C PRO A 27 -21.14 -45.37 -10.64
N ASP A 28 -22.28 -44.67 -10.74
CA ASP A 28 -23.17 -44.30 -9.60
C ASP A 28 -23.55 -45.50 -8.71
N GLN A 29 -23.37 -46.73 -9.20
CA GLN A 29 -23.63 -47.97 -8.47
C GLN A 29 -22.44 -48.46 -7.61
N SER A 30 -21.29 -47.79 -7.64
CA SER A 30 -20.14 -48.15 -6.80
C SER A 30 -20.40 -47.88 -5.33
N VAL A 31 -19.95 -48.82 -4.50
CA VAL A 31 -20.11 -48.76 -3.04
C VAL A 31 -19.39 -47.54 -2.45
N VAL A 32 -18.27 -47.10 -3.04
CA VAL A 32 -17.52 -45.92 -2.58
C VAL A 32 -18.29 -44.63 -2.85
N VAL A 33 -18.90 -44.51 -4.04
CA VAL A 33 -19.74 -43.35 -4.41
C VAL A 33 -20.97 -43.30 -3.51
N ARG A 34 -21.65 -44.43 -3.30
CA ARG A 34 -22.79 -44.51 -2.38
C ARG A 34 -22.42 -44.11 -0.96
N SER A 35 -21.29 -44.60 -0.43
CA SER A 35 -20.82 -44.23 0.89
C SER A 35 -20.54 -42.73 1.00
N THR A 36 -19.93 -42.12 -0.02
CA THR A 36 -19.73 -40.66 -0.07
C THR A 36 -21.06 -39.89 -0.08
N LEU A 37 -22.08 -40.36 -0.81
CA LEU A 37 -23.41 -39.76 -0.82
C LEU A 37 -24.09 -39.85 0.55
N GLU A 38 -24.05 -41.03 1.18
CA GLU A 38 -24.61 -41.23 2.53
C GLU A 38 -23.91 -40.35 3.59
N VAL A 39 -22.58 -40.18 3.50
CA VAL A 39 -21.83 -39.25 4.35
C VAL A 39 -22.23 -37.80 4.07
N SER A 40 -22.41 -37.43 2.80
CA SER A 40 -22.85 -36.08 2.40
C SER A 40 -24.24 -35.76 2.96
N ASP A 41 -25.17 -36.71 2.91
CA ASP A 41 -26.51 -36.55 3.45
C ASP A 41 -26.49 -36.46 4.98
N ALA A 42 -25.63 -37.25 5.65
CA ALA A 42 -25.42 -37.15 7.09
C ALA A 42 -24.81 -35.79 7.50
N LEU A 43 -23.92 -35.21 6.70
CA LEU A 43 -23.37 -33.86 6.94
C LEU A 43 -24.39 -32.75 6.71
N LYS A 44 -25.25 -32.87 5.69
CA LYS A 44 -26.36 -31.93 5.47
C LYS A 44 -27.33 -31.93 6.64
N ALA A 45 -27.57 -33.09 7.25
CA ALA A 45 -28.38 -33.20 8.48
C ALA A 45 -27.73 -32.51 9.70
N LEU A 46 -26.44 -32.15 9.61
CA LEU A 46 -25.67 -31.39 10.61
C LEU A 46 -25.48 -29.91 10.21
N ASP A 47 -26.27 -29.42 9.24
CA ASP A 47 -26.26 -28.05 8.70
C ASP A 47 -24.97 -27.64 7.95
N PHE A 48 -24.28 -28.61 7.32
CA PHE A 48 -23.16 -28.32 6.41
C PHE A 48 -23.58 -28.37 4.94
N GLU A 49 -23.22 -27.33 4.20
CA GLU A 49 -23.26 -27.35 2.74
C GLU A 49 -22.13 -28.23 2.18
N ILE A 50 -22.41 -28.90 1.06
CA ILE A 50 -21.49 -29.88 0.45
C ILE A 50 -21.20 -29.50 -0.99
N GLU A 51 -19.92 -29.31 -1.30
CA GLU A 51 -19.44 -29.12 -2.66
C GLU A 51 -18.72 -30.39 -3.13
N ARG A 52 -19.03 -30.84 -4.35
CA ARG A 52 -18.41 -32.02 -4.95
C ARG A 52 -17.72 -31.60 -6.23
N VAL A 53 -16.42 -31.85 -6.29
CA VAL A 53 -15.58 -31.62 -7.47
C VAL A 53 -15.05 -32.96 -7.98
N MET A 54 -14.92 -33.05 -9.30
CA MET A 54 -14.81 -34.37 -9.97
C MET A 54 -13.37 -34.76 -10.34
N SER A 55 -12.43 -33.83 -10.22
CA SER A 55 -11.00 -34.08 -10.47
C SER A 55 -10.11 -33.21 -9.58
N LEU A 56 -8.81 -33.52 -9.56
CA LEU A 56 -7.83 -32.70 -8.84
C LEU A 56 -7.62 -31.33 -9.52
N GLU A 57 -7.78 -31.23 -10.84
CA GLU A 57 -7.74 -29.93 -11.54
C GLU A 57 -8.96 -29.06 -11.19
N ASP A 58 -10.15 -29.67 -11.13
CA ASP A 58 -11.37 -28.98 -10.74
C ASP A 58 -11.29 -28.48 -9.29
N ALA A 59 -10.73 -29.30 -8.38
CA ALA A 59 -10.42 -28.88 -7.02
C ALA A 59 -9.44 -27.70 -6.97
N GLU A 60 -8.38 -27.71 -7.79
CA GLU A 60 -7.43 -26.59 -7.88
C GLU A 60 -8.13 -25.30 -8.34
N ILE A 61 -8.99 -25.38 -9.36
CA ILE A 61 -9.74 -24.25 -9.90
C ILE A 61 -10.74 -23.71 -8.88
N ALA A 62 -11.57 -24.58 -8.29
CA ALA A 62 -12.57 -24.22 -7.29
C ALA A 62 -11.92 -23.52 -6.10
N PHE A 63 -10.83 -24.09 -5.58
CA PHE A 63 -10.11 -23.51 -4.45
C PHE A 63 -9.34 -22.23 -4.80
N THR A 64 -8.92 -22.06 -6.06
CA THR A 64 -8.33 -20.80 -6.56
C THR A 64 -9.39 -19.71 -6.73
N ALA A 65 -10.63 -20.06 -7.07
CA ALA A 65 -11.73 -19.10 -7.18
C ALA A 65 -12.21 -18.62 -5.81
N ASP A 66 -12.43 -19.53 -4.86
CA ASP A 66 -12.93 -19.23 -3.53
C ASP A 66 -12.27 -20.13 -2.48
N PRO A 67 -11.60 -19.59 -1.44
CA PRO A 67 -11.01 -20.41 -0.38
C PRO A 67 -11.99 -20.76 0.75
N ALA A 68 -13.26 -20.33 0.70
CA ALA A 68 -14.23 -20.48 1.78
C ALA A 68 -14.73 -21.93 1.93
N TYR A 69 -13.88 -22.82 2.44
CA TYR A 69 -14.25 -24.19 2.82
C TYR A 69 -14.01 -24.42 4.31
N CYS A 70 -14.70 -25.38 4.92
CA CYS A 70 -14.45 -25.76 6.31
C CYS A 70 -13.72 -27.10 6.47
N CYS A 71 -13.71 -27.95 5.44
CA CYS A 71 -12.94 -29.19 5.36
C CYS A 71 -12.85 -29.65 3.90
N VAL A 72 -11.72 -30.27 3.52
CA VAL A 72 -11.52 -30.87 2.19
C VAL A 72 -11.25 -32.37 2.34
N ILE A 73 -11.99 -33.19 1.61
CA ILE A 73 -11.79 -34.64 1.55
C ILE A 73 -11.24 -34.99 0.16
N LEU A 74 -10.00 -35.44 0.11
CA LEU A 74 -9.34 -35.89 -1.12
C LEU A 74 -9.47 -37.40 -1.26
N GLY A 75 -10.13 -37.88 -2.31
CA GLY A 75 -10.21 -39.30 -2.62
C GLY A 75 -8.83 -39.85 -2.97
N TRP A 76 -8.31 -40.81 -2.18
CA TRP A 76 -6.96 -41.34 -2.35
C TRP A 76 -6.75 -42.00 -3.72
N GLY A 77 -7.80 -42.58 -4.32
CA GLY A 77 -7.72 -43.12 -5.68
C GLY A 77 -7.28 -42.08 -6.71
N LEU A 78 -7.84 -40.86 -6.66
CA LEU A 78 -7.43 -39.76 -7.53
C LEU A 78 -5.99 -39.32 -7.25
N CYS A 79 -5.61 -39.29 -5.98
CA CYS A 79 -4.25 -38.91 -5.58
C CYS A 79 -3.20 -39.90 -6.10
N VAL A 80 -3.50 -41.21 -6.13
CA VAL A 80 -2.57 -42.23 -6.64
C VAL A 80 -2.42 -42.15 -8.16
N GLU A 81 -3.50 -41.79 -8.88
CA GLU A 81 -3.45 -41.57 -10.33
C GLU A 81 -2.51 -40.41 -10.71
N ASN A 82 -2.48 -39.34 -9.89
CA ASN A 82 -1.59 -38.21 -10.09
C ASN A 82 -1.13 -37.58 -8.77
N ILE A 83 -0.05 -38.15 -8.22
CA ILE A 83 0.53 -37.72 -6.93
C ILE A 83 1.02 -36.26 -6.99
N GLU A 84 1.62 -35.85 -8.10
CA GLU A 84 2.16 -34.49 -8.25
C GLU A 84 1.06 -33.44 -8.19
N GLN A 85 -0.02 -33.65 -8.95
CA GLN A 85 -1.17 -32.75 -8.94
C GLN A 85 -1.87 -32.73 -7.58
N ALA A 86 -2.00 -33.88 -6.90
CA ALA A 86 -2.60 -33.94 -5.58
C ALA A 86 -1.77 -33.15 -4.53
N LEU A 87 -0.44 -33.28 -4.56
CA LEU A 87 0.44 -32.49 -3.71
C LEU A 87 0.34 -30.99 -4.03
N LYS A 88 0.21 -30.62 -5.29
CA LYS A 88 -0.01 -29.22 -5.71
C LYS A 88 -1.29 -28.64 -5.13
N VAL A 89 -2.40 -29.39 -5.16
CA VAL A 89 -3.68 -28.98 -4.54
C VAL A 89 -3.53 -28.82 -3.02
N ILE A 90 -2.89 -29.78 -2.34
CA ILE A 90 -2.62 -29.70 -0.90
C ILE A 90 -1.79 -28.45 -0.57
N GLN A 91 -0.72 -28.21 -1.32
CA GLN A 91 0.12 -27.02 -1.15
C GLN A 91 -0.65 -25.72 -1.38
N LEU A 92 -1.50 -25.66 -2.41
CA LEU A 92 -2.39 -24.52 -2.65
C LEU A 92 -3.30 -24.25 -1.44
N ILE A 93 -3.95 -25.30 -0.92
CA ILE A 93 -4.81 -25.21 0.26
C ILE A 93 -4.02 -24.69 1.47
N ARG A 94 -2.82 -25.23 1.72
CA ARG A 94 -1.98 -24.86 2.87
C ARG A 94 -1.47 -23.43 2.77
N ARG A 95 -1.12 -22.94 1.58
CA ARG A 95 -0.62 -21.58 1.35
C ARG A 95 -1.70 -20.51 1.50
N ARG A 96 -2.96 -20.82 1.15
CA ARG A 96 -4.07 -19.87 1.23
C ARG A 96 -4.91 -20.02 2.51
N THR A 97 -4.92 -21.20 3.10
CA THR A 97 -5.66 -21.53 4.32
C THR A 97 -4.85 -22.48 5.21
N LYS A 98 -3.92 -21.91 5.98
CA LYS A 98 -2.94 -22.66 6.79
C LYS A 98 -3.48 -23.82 7.63
N ASN A 99 -4.69 -23.67 8.20
CA ASN A 99 -5.25 -24.65 9.14
C ASN A 99 -6.50 -25.38 8.61
N LEU A 100 -6.83 -25.27 7.32
CA LEU A 100 -8.02 -25.94 6.75
C LEU A 100 -7.87 -27.46 6.84
N PRO A 101 -8.78 -28.21 7.48
CA PRO A 101 -8.62 -29.65 7.61
C PRO A 101 -8.66 -30.37 6.26
N ILE A 102 -7.62 -31.15 5.95
CA ILE A 102 -7.54 -32.02 4.77
C ILE A 102 -7.64 -33.47 5.24
N MET A 103 -8.60 -34.23 4.74
CA MET A 103 -8.74 -35.66 5.03
C MET A 103 -8.59 -36.50 3.77
N LEU A 104 -8.00 -37.70 3.90
CA LEU A 104 -7.89 -38.65 2.80
C LEU A 104 -9.03 -39.67 2.86
N GLY A 105 -9.83 -39.72 1.78
CA GLY A 105 -10.85 -40.74 1.54
C GLY A 105 -10.20 -42.01 0.98
N MET A 106 -9.94 -42.98 1.85
CA MET A 106 -9.34 -44.26 1.54
C MET A 106 -10.41 -45.28 1.12
N SER A 107 -10.04 -46.21 0.23
CA SER A 107 -10.83 -47.38 -0.10
C SER A 107 -9.93 -48.62 -0.17
N SER A 108 -10.52 -49.80 0.06
CA SER A 108 -9.79 -51.08 0.04
C SER A 108 -9.20 -51.44 -1.33
N GLN A 109 -9.58 -50.74 -2.40
CA GLN A 109 -9.02 -50.91 -3.74
C GLN A 109 -7.67 -50.18 -3.92
N ASN A 110 -7.36 -49.20 -3.06
CA ASN A 110 -6.16 -48.37 -3.14
C ASN A 110 -5.26 -48.55 -1.90
N GLN A 111 -4.84 -49.80 -1.65
CA GLN A 111 -4.00 -50.20 -0.50
C GLN A 111 -2.52 -49.75 -0.59
N SER A 112 -2.17 -48.90 -1.57
CA SER A 112 -0.81 -48.36 -1.67
C SER A 112 -0.46 -47.55 -0.41
N ALA A 113 0.79 -47.66 0.02
CA ALA A 113 1.28 -46.86 1.15
C ALA A 113 1.20 -45.37 0.82
N VAL A 114 0.56 -44.60 1.69
CA VAL A 114 0.45 -43.14 1.56
C VAL A 114 1.85 -42.55 1.79
N PRO A 115 2.43 -41.80 0.82
CA PRO A 115 3.75 -41.20 0.98
C PRO A 115 3.80 -40.24 2.17
N LEU A 116 4.97 -40.13 2.80
CA LEU A 116 5.18 -39.26 3.97
C LEU A 116 4.74 -37.81 3.69
N ALA A 117 5.01 -37.30 2.49
CA ALA A 117 4.62 -35.94 2.08
C ALA A 117 3.10 -35.66 2.17
N PHE A 118 2.25 -36.68 2.08
CA PHE A 118 0.81 -36.53 2.36
C PHE A 118 0.54 -36.59 3.85
N VAL A 119 1.14 -37.54 4.57
CA VAL A 119 0.93 -37.74 6.00
C VAL A 119 1.31 -36.48 6.80
N GLU A 120 2.34 -35.76 6.38
CA GLU A 120 2.77 -34.49 7.00
C GLU A 120 1.76 -33.34 6.79
N GLU A 121 0.93 -33.43 5.77
CA GLU A 121 0.04 -32.35 5.35
C GLU A 121 -1.44 -32.64 5.58
N VAL A 122 -1.85 -33.87 5.92
CA VAL A 122 -3.27 -34.24 6.13
C VAL A 122 -3.61 -34.36 7.61
N ASP A 123 -4.86 -34.04 7.95
CA ASP A 123 -5.40 -34.04 9.31
C ASP A 123 -6.08 -35.36 9.69
N GLY A 124 -6.34 -36.24 8.71
CA GLY A 124 -6.91 -37.55 9.01
C GLY A 124 -7.23 -38.42 7.80
N PHE A 125 -7.62 -39.67 8.11
CA PHE A 125 -8.03 -40.69 7.15
C PHE A 125 -9.49 -41.10 7.41
N ILE A 126 -10.23 -41.28 6.32
CA ILE A 126 -11.60 -41.79 6.29
C ILE A 126 -11.59 -43.06 5.43
N TRP A 127 -11.97 -44.21 5.98
CA TRP A 127 -12.04 -45.47 5.24
C TRP A 127 -13.47 -45.75 4.78
N GLN A 128 -13.71 -45.70 3.47
CA GLN A 128 -15.01 -45.97 2.87
C GLN A 128 -15.05 -47.37 2.23
N PRO A 129 -16.09 -48.20 2.48
CA PRO A 129 -17.25 -48.04 3.36
C PRO A 129 -17.08 -48.74 4.73
N GLU A 130 -15.87 -48.83 5.28
CA GLU A 130 -15.59 -49.66 6.47
C GLU A 130 -16.20 -49.12 7.77
N ASP A 131 -16.71 -47.89 7.75
CA ASP A 131 -17.32 -47.21 8.88
C ASP A 131 -18.74 -46.69 8.55
N SER A 132 -19.53 -46.43 9.58
CA SER A 132 -20.88 -45.88 9.41
C SER A 132 -20.83 -44.45 8.87
N PRO A 133 -21.71 -44.07 7.91
CA PRO A 133 -21.77 -42.71 7.38
C PRO A 133 -21.92 -41.62 8.46
N ALA A 134 -22.71 -41.90 9.51
CA ALA A 134 -22.92 -40.99 10.62
C ALA A 134 -21.65 -40.73 11.44
N PHE A 135 -20.84 -41.77 11.70
CA PHE A 135 -19.58 -41.60 12.42
C PHE A 135 -18.55 -40.82 11.60
N ILE A 136 -18.43 -41.11 10.31
CA ILE A 136 -17.58 -40.35 9.39
C ILE A 136 -18.00 -38.87 9.36
N ALA A 137 -19.30 -38.60 9.18
CA ALA A 137 -19.84 -37.24 9.19
C ALA A 137 -19.53 -36.52 10.51
N GLY A 138 -19.68 -37.18 11.67
CA GLY A 138 -19.33 -36.61 12.97
C GLY A 138 -17.83 -36.28 13.12
N ARG A 139 -16.94 -37.08 12.51
CA ARG A 139 -15.49 -36.77 12.47
C ARG A 139 -15.18 -35.54 11.61
N ILE A 140 -15.80 -35.45 10.44
CA ILE A 140 -15.68 -34.29 9.53
C ILE A 140 -16.22 -33.04 10.21
N GLU A 141 -17.42 -33.12 10.81
CA GLU A 141 -18.03 -32.04 11.59
C GLU A 141 -17.07 -31.54 12.68
N ALA A 142 -16.51 -32.46 13.48
CA ALA A 142 -15.62 -32.08 14.57
C ALA A 142 -14.37 -31.35 14.07
N ALA A 143 -13.82 -31.73 12.92
CA ALA A 143 -12.70 -31.03 12.30
C ALA A 143 -13.11 -29.67 11.74
N ALA A 144 -14.22 -29.62 10.99
CA ALA A 144 -14.77 -28.41 10.40
C ALA A 144 -15.10 -27.35 11.47
N ARG A 145 -15.80 -27.73 12.55
CA ARG A 145 -16.14 -26.82 13.65
C ARG A 145 -14.89 -26.26 14.33
N ARG A 146 -13.88 -27.10 14.60
CA ARG A 146 -12.59 -26.64 15.16
C ARG A 146 -11.89 -25.63 14.26
N TYR A 147 -11.96 -25.80 12.95
CA TYR A 147 -11.41 -24.84 12.00
C TYR A 147 -12.19 -23.53 11.99
N LEU A 148 -13.52 -23.60 11.96
CA LEU A 148 -14.40 -22.42 11.96
C LEU A 148 -14.22 -21.53 13.20
N GLU A 149 -13.85 -22.12 14.35
CA GLU A 149 -13.47 -21.38 15.57
C GLU A 149 -12.17 -20.55 15.41
N THR A 150 -11.39 -20.78 14.35
CA THR A 150 -10.11 -20.07 14.09
C THR A 150 -10.23 -18.95 13.05
N ILE A 151 -11.39 -18.80 12.42
CA ILE A 151 -11.61 -17.82 11.34
C ILE A 151 -11.60 -16.39 11.91
N LEU A 152 -12.33 -16.16 13.00
CA LEU A 152 -12.51 -14.82 13.56
C LEU A 152 -11.31 -14.41 14.44
N PRO A 153 -10.61 -13.31 14.11
CA PRO A 153 -9.57 -12.79 14.98
C PRO A 153 -10.15 -12.14 16.25
N PRO A 154 -9.33 -11.83 17.26
CA PRO A 154 -9.81 -11.52 18.61
C PRO A 154 -10.84 -10.40 18.71
N PHE A 155 -10.59 -9.24 18.12
CA PHE A 155 -11.47 -8.08 18.23
C PHE A 155 -12.69 -8.23 17.34
N PHE A 156 -12.51 -8.60 16.06
CA PHE A 156 -13.63 -8.82 15.15
C PHE A 156 -14.56 -9.93 15.66
N GLY A 157 -14.02 -11.03 16.19
CA GLY A 157 -14.80 -12.10 16.79
C GLY A 157 -15.61 -11.66 17.99
N ALA A 158 -15.02 -10.87 18.90
CA ALA A 158 -15.76 -10.33 20.04
C ALA A 158 -16.90 -9.38 19.58
N MET A 159 -16.67 -8.59 18.54
CA MET A 159 -17.68 -7.71 17.94
C MET A 159 -18.83 -8.48 17.29
N VAL A 160 -18.52 -9.55 16.53
CA VAL A 160 -19.51 -10.47 15.96
C VAL A 160 -20.34 -11.12 17.06
N SER A 161 -19.70 -11.59 18.14
CA SER A 161 -20.40 -12.19 19.29
C SER A 161 -21.33 -11.20 19.97
N PHE A 162 -20.91 -9.95 20.15
CA PHE A 162 -21.75 -8.90 20.72
C PHE A 162 -22.96 -8.61 19.84
N ALA A 163 -22.79 -8.51 18.52
CA ALA A 163 -23.90 -8.22 17.60
C ALA A 163 -25.04 -9.25 17.72
N GLN A 164 -24.72 -10.50 18.12
CA GLN A 164 -25.68 -11.58 18.34
C GLN A 164 -26.40 -11.55 19.68
N SER A 165 -25.97 -10.79 20.69
CA SER A 165 -26.66 -10.78 21.99
C SER A 165 -27.99 -10.01 21.97
N HIS A 166 -28.25 -9.24 20.91
CA HIS A 166 -29.49 -8.46 20.69
C HIS A 166 -29.88 -7.56 21.88
N GLU A 167 -28.90 -7.09 22.65
CA GLU A 167 -29.14 -6.27 23.83
C GLU A 167 -29.64 -4.86 23.48
N TYR A 168 -30.57 -4.33 24.27
CA TYR A 168 -30.99 -2.93 24.17
C TYR A 168 -29.92 -2.02 24.79
N SER A 169 -29.31 -1.20 23.95
CA SER A 169 -28.30 -0.22 24.37
C SER A 169 -28.94 1.06 24.91
N TRP A 170 -28.56 1.45 26.13
CA TRP A 170 -28.88 2.76 26.74
C TRP A 170 -27.66 3.69 26.78
N HIS A 171 -26.72 3.49 25.86
CA HIS A 171 -25.44 4.19 25.78
C HIS A 171 -25.20 4.76 24.38
N THR A 172 -24.11 5.51 24.20
CA THR A 172 -23.67 6.00 22.89
C THR A 172 -23.19 4.86 21.98
N PRO A 173 -23.29 4.99 20.65
CA PRO A 173 -23.78 6.16 19.89
C PRO A 173 -25.31 6.33 19.88
N GLY A 174 -25.78 7.57 19.71
CA GLY A 174 -27.21 7.92 19.80
C GLY A 174 -28.11 7.30 18.72
N HIS A 175 -27.55 6.73 17.65
CA HIS A 175 -28.34 5.98 16.67
C HIS A 175 -28.79 4.61 17.18
N THR A 176 -28.24 4.11 18.31
CA THR A 176 -28.62 2.87 19.00
C THR A 176 -28.74 1.67 18.05
N GLY A 177 -27.61 1.30 17.43
CA GLY A 177 -27.56 0.20 16.47
C GLY A 177 -28.30 0.47 15.15
N GLY A 178 -28.70 1.72 14.90
CA GLY A 178 -29.37 2.14 13.67
C GLY A 178 -30.86 2.48 13.86
N THR A 179 -31.42 2.23 15.04
CA THR A 179 -32.83 2.52 15.39
C THR A 179 -33.24 3.97 15.11
N ALA A 180 -32.35 4.95 15.33
CA ALA A 180 -32.67 6.35 15.03
C ALA A 180 -32.85 6.61 13.53
N PHE A 181 -32.09 5.93 12.67
CA PHE A 181 -32.20 6.07 11.22
C PHE A 181 -33.54 5.56 10.68
N MET A 182 -34.18 4.59 11.35
CA MET A 182 -35.50 4.09 10.97
C MET A 182 -36.63 5.13 11.07
N LYS A 183 -36.38 6.28 11.73
CA LYS A 183 -37.38 7.32 12.02
C LYS A 183 -37.67 8.26 10.85
N THR A 184 -36.86 8.29 9.79
CA THR A 184 -37.08 9.14 8.60
C THR A 184 -36.84 8.37 7.31
N ALA A 185 -37.41 8.83 6.19
CA ALA A 185 -37.21 8.19 4.89
C ALA A 185 -35.72 8.17 4.48
N VAL A 186 -35.04 9.31 4.62
CA VAL A 186 -33.59 9.41 4.33
C VAL A 186 -32.76 8.51 5.25
N GLY A 187 -33.14 8.39 6.52
CA GLY A 187 -32.44 7.50 7.45
C GLY A 187 -32.66 6.02 7.11
N ARG A 188 -33.86 5.61 6.68
CA ARG A 188 -34.09 4.25 6.19
C ARG A 188 -33.25 3.93 4.97
N THR A 189 -33.21 4.84 3.98
CA THR A 189 -32.34 4.67 2.81
C THR A 189 -30.86 4.57 3.20
N PHE A 190 -30.41 5.35 4.19
CA PHE A 190 -29.04 5.24 4.73
C PHE A 190 -28.78 3.88 5.37
N LEU A 191 -29.72 3.37 6.18
CA LEU A 191 -29.63 2.05 6.80
C LEU A 191 -29.63 0.93 5.75
N ASP A 192 -30.48 1.02 4.73
CA ASP A 192 -30.57 0.03 3.65
C ASP A 192 -29.29 0.01 2.80
N PHE A 193 -28.66 1.17 2.59
CA PHE A 193 -27.41 1.28 1.84
C PHE A 193 -26.21 0.68 2.60
N TYR A 194 -26.05 1.01 3.89
CA TYR A 194 -24.90 0.53 4.69
C TYR A 194 -25.12 -0.86 5.30
N GLY A 195 -26.37 -1.24 5.56
CA GLY A 195 -26.75 -2.46 6.24
C GLY A 195 -26.76 -2.34 7.77
N GLU A 196 -27.66 -3.10 8.40
CA GLU A 196 -27.85 -3.08 9.86
C GLU A 196 -26.59 -3.51 10.63
N GLN A 197 -25.86 -4.52 10.14
CA GLN A 197 -24.71 -5.07 10.88
C GLN A 197 -23.61 -4.04 11.12
N MET A 198 -23.34 -3.17 10.14
CA MET A 198 -22.35 -2.09 10.26
C MET A 198 -22.75 -1.09 11.35
N LEU A 199 -24.04 -0.77 11.45
CA LEU A 199 -24.58 0.14 12.45
C LEU A 199 -24.68 -0.50 13.84
N ARG A 200 -24.93 -1.81 13.92
CA ARG A 200 -24.91 -2.55 15.19
C ARG A 200 -23.50 -2.72 15.75
N SER A 201 -22.48 -2.75 14.89
CA SER A 201 -21.07 -2.79 15.29
C SER A 201 -20.47 -1.42 15.61
N ASP A 202 -21.19 -0.33 15.34
CA ASP A 202 -20.80 1.02 15.75
C ASP A 202 -21.11 1.23 17.24
N LEU A 203 -20.11 0.93 18.07
CA LEU A 203 -20.22 0.82 19.53
C LEU A 203 -19.27 1.79 20.23
N SER A 204 -19.42 1.91 21.55
CA SER A 204 -18.55 2.70 22.39
C SER A 204 -17.91 1.86 23.49
N VAL A 205 -16.97 2.46 24.20
CA VAL A 205 -16.30 1.88 25.39
C VAL A 205 -17.29 1.44 26.49
N SER A 206 -18.55 1.89 26.42
CA SER A 206 -19.64 1.41 27.27
C SER A 206 -19.86 -0.11 27.18
N VAL A 207 -19.48 -0.72 26.06
CA VAL A 207 -19.50 -2.17 25.85
C VAL A 207 -18.20 -2.79 26.39
N GLY A 208 -18.12 -2.93 27.72
CA GLY A 208 -16.88 -3.33 28.41
C GLY A 208 -16.29 -4.68 27.96
N GLN A 209 -17.09 -5.59 27.40
CA GLN A 209 -16.61 -6.87 26.86
C GLN A 209 -15.70 -6.74 25.63
N LEU A 210 -15.72 -5.60 24.93
CA LEU A 210 -14.85 -5.33 23.78
C LEU A 210 -13.51 -4.67 24.18
N GLY A 211 -13.38 -4.27 25.45
CA GLY A 211 -12.22 -3.53 25.94
C GLY A 211 -12.22 -2.08 25.43
N SER A 212 -11.03 -1.48 25.37
CA SER A 212 -10.83 -0.08 25.02
C SER A 212 -9.57 0.06 24.19
N LEU A 213 -9.65 0.83 23.09
CA LEU A 213 -8.51 1.16 22.25
C LEU A 213 -7.48 2.01 23.01
N ASN A 214 -7.94 3.05 23.71
CA ASN A 214 -7.07 3.98 24.42
C ASN A 214 -6.43 3.36 25.67
N ASP A 215 -7.03 2.30 26.24
CA ASP A 215 -6.45 1.58 27.38
C ASP A 215 -5.67 0.34 26.96
N HIS A 216 -5.65 -0.02 25.66
CA HIS A 216 -5.07 -1.26 25.14
C HIS A 216 -5.51 -2.48 25.95
N SER A 217 -6.82 -2.66 26.09
CA SER A 217 -7.41 -3.67 27.00
C SER A 217 -8.38 -4.62 26.30
N GLY A 218 -8.65 -5.76 26.93
CA GLY A 218 -9.62 -6.75 26.42
C GLY A 218 -9.26 -7.30 25.03
N PRO A 219 -10.27 -7.58 24.19
CA PRO A 219 -10.08 -8.02 22.80
C PRO A 219 -9.16 -7.12 21.95
N VAL A 220 -9.15 -5.81 22.16
CA VAL A 220 -8.23 -4.90 21.44
C VAL A 220 -6.77 -5.24 21.74
N ALA A 221 -6.42 -5.42 23.01
CA ALA A 221 -5.07 -5.79 23.43
C ALA A 221 -4.62 -7.13 22.81
N LEU A 222 -5.55 -8.09 22.72
CA LEU A 222 -5.30 -9.39 22.11
C LEU A 222 -5.07 -9.27 20.60
N ALA A 223 -5.82 -8.41 19.92
CA ALA A 223 -5.65 -8.10 18.50
C ALA A 223 -4.30 -7.41 18.22
N GLU A 224 -3.94 -6.41 19.02
CA GLU A 224 -2.64 -5.71 18.94
C GLU A 224 -1.47 -6.67 19.18
N LYS A 225 -1.56 -7.53 20.20
CA LYS A 225 -0.56 -8.57 20.47
C LYS A 225 -0.47 -9.59 19.32
N ASN A 226 -1.60 -9.96 18.74
CA ASN A 226 -1.63 -10.83 17.57
C ASN A 226 -0.93 -10.16 16.38
N ALA A 227 -1.26 -8.92 16.07
CA ALA A 227 -0.61 -8.15 15.02
C ALA A 227 0.90 -7.99 15.26
N ALA A 228 1.35 -7.74 16.50
CA ALA A 228 2.77 -7.71 16.84
C ALA A 228 3.49 -9.02 16.49
N ARG A 229 2.90 -10.17 16.81
CA ARG A 229 3.43 -11.48 16.40
C ARG A 229 3.50 -11.63 14.88
N VAL A 230 2.43 -11.29 14.17
CA VAL A 230 2.33 -11.44 12.70
C VAL A 230 3.37 -10.56 12.00
N PHE A 231 3.46 -9.29 12.41
CA PHE A 231 4.34 -8.30 11.82
C PHE A 231 5.77 -8.30 12.41
N GLY A 232 6.06 -9.15 13.39
CA GLY A 232 7.40 -9.31 13.98
C GLY A 232 7.86 -8.14 14.85
N ALA A 233 6.91 -7.40 15.42
CA ALA A 233 7.17 -6.30 16.33
C ALA A 233 7.18 -6.77 17.78
N ASP A 234 7.85 -6.03 18.67
CA ASP A 234 7.73 -6.24 20.11
C ASP A 234 6.37 -5.73 20.62
N TYR A 235 5.91 -4.60 20.07
CA TYR A 235 4.60 -4.01 20.32
C TYR A 235 3.98 -3.52 19.03
N THR A 236 2.65 -3.61 18.94
CA THR A 236 1.86 -2.99 17.87
C THR A 236 0.72 -2.19 18.51
N PHE A 237 0.46 -1.00 18.00
CA PHE A 237 -0.68 -0.15 18.37
C PHE A 237 -1.57 0.05 17.16
N PHE A 238 -2.89 -0.09 17.32
CA PHE A 238 -3.85 0.22 16.25
C PHE A 238 -4.24 1.69 16.28
N SER A 239 -4.21 2.35 15.12
CA SER A 239 -4.60 3.75 14.96
C SER A 239 -5.79 3.86 14.00
N VAL A 240 -6.75 4.71 14.37
CA VAL A 240 -7.94 5.07 13.56
C VAL A 240 -7.81 6.44 12.89
N GLY A 241 -6.65 7.10 13.02
CA GLY A 241 -6.35 8.40 12.40
C GLY A 241 -5.47 8.29 11.15
N GLY A 242 -5.32 7.09 10.59
CA GLY A 242 -4.36 6.76 9.53
C GLY A 242 -2.90 6.90 9.96
N SER A 243 -1.97 6.65 9.03
CA SER A 243 -0.53 6.88 9.32
C SER A 243 -0.22 8.35 9.61
N SER A 244 -1.12 9.28 9.29
CA SER A 244 -0.93 10.69 9.64
C SER A 244 -0.88 10.88 11.16
N ALA A 245 -1.90 10.43 11.88
CA ALA A 245 -1.89 10.42 13.34
C ALA A 245 -0.78 9.52 13.90
N SER A 246 -0.52 8.36 13.27
CA SER A 246 0.55 7.45 13.72
C SER A 246 1.94 8.10 13.72
N ASN A 247 2.26 8.88 12.68
CA ASN A 247 3.53 9.63 12.61
C ASN A 247 3.60 10.72 13.69
N GLU A 248 2.49 11.40 13.98
CA GLU A 248 2.39 12.41 15.03
C GLU A 248 2.55 11.81 16.44
N ILE A 249 1.96 10.63 16.69
CA ILE A 249 2.11 9.86 17.92
C ILE A 249 3.58 9.50 18.15
N ILE A 250 4.25 8.95 17.14
CA ILE A 250 5.66 8.55 17.25
C ILE A 250 6.53 9.77 17.57
N LEU A 251 6.33 10.89 16.87
CA LEU A 251 7.12 12.09 17.12
C LEU A 251 6.89 12.63 18.53
N HIS A 252 5.64 12.80 18.96
CA HIS A 252 5.31 13.30 20.31
C HIS A 252 5.75 12.34 21.43
N SER A 253 5.91 11.05 21.15
CA SER A 253 6.40 10.08 22.14
C SER A 253 7.88 10.27 22.51
N ALA A 254 8.65 10.99 21.69
CA ALA A 254 10.10 11.04 21.82
C ALA A 254 10.72 12.45 21.66
N VAL A 255 10.05 13.39 21.02
CA VAL A 255 10.61 14.66 20.57
C VAL A 255 9.98 15.84 21.31
N THR A 256 10.83 16.77 21.77
CA THR A 256 10.43 17.99 22.48
C THR A 256 10.88 19.26 21.75
N ASP A 257 10.49 20.42 22.29
CA ASP A 257 10.79 21.72 21.67
C ASP A 257 12.31 21.97 21.60
N GLY A 258 12.81 22.29 20.41
CA GLY A 258 14.23 22.56 20.17
C GLY A 258 15.09 21.32 19.91
N ASP A 259 14.54 20.10 20.01
CA ASP A 259 15.27 18.87 19.67
C ASP A 259 15.57 18.80 18.17
N ALA A 260 16.78 18.35 17.82
CA ALA A 260 17.15 18.06 16.44
C ALA A 260 16.53 16.73 15.99
N VAL A 261 15.88 16.73 14.83
CA VAL A 261 15.33 15.51 14.20
C VAL A 261 15.85 15.39 12.79
N LEU A 262 16.42 14.23 12.42
CA LEU A 262 16.80 13.95 11.04
C LEU A 262 15.54 13.55 10.26
N VAL A 263 15.28 14.21 9.14
CA VAL A 263 14.04 14.02 8.38
C VAL A 263 14.37 13.84 6.91
N ASP A 264 13.93 12.74 6.32
CA ASP A 264 13.90 12.58 4.87
C ASP A 264 13.15 13.75 4.22
N ARG A 265 13.78 14.49 3.31
CA ARG A 265 13.08 15.58 2.59
C ARG A 265 11.92 15.05 1.75
N ASN A 266 11.96 13.76 1.37
CA ASN A 266 10.85 13.01 0.81
C ASN A 266 9.94 12.43 1.92
N CYS A 267 9.45 13.28 2.82
CA CYS A 267 8.53 12.86 3.88
C CYS A 267 7.08 13.25 3.54
N HIS A 268 6.14 12.46 4.04
CA HIS A 268 4.72 12.78 3.94
C HIS A 268 4.38 14.05 4.74
N LYS A 269 3.39 14.82 4.27
CA LYS A 269 2.92 16.06 4.91
C LYS A 269 2.60 15.94 6.41
N SER A 270 2.22 14.75 6.89
CA SER A 270 1.95 14.53 8.32
C SER A 270 3.19 14.62 9.20
N LEU A 271 4.37 14.24 8.71
CA LEU A 271 5.62 14.42 9.44
C LEU A 271 5.94 15.90 9.64
N ASN A 272 5.58 16.75 8.68
CA ASN A 272 5.71 18.20 8.80
C ASN A 272 4.80 18.78 9.88
N TYR A 273 3.54 18.33 9.93
CA TYR A 273 2.63 18.72 10.99
C TYR A 273 3.15 18.26 12.35
N ALA A 274 3.68 17.03 12.44
CA ALA A 274 4.30 16.53 13.66
C ALA A 274 5.52 17.37 14.10
N LEU A 275 6.38 17.81 13.17
CA LEU A 275 7.53 18.69 13.47
C LEU A 275 7.07 20.04 14.02
N ASN A 276 6.03 20.63 13.44
CA ASN A 276 5.41 21.86 13.93
C ASN A 276 4.84 21.67 15.36
N MET A 277 4.04 20.64 15.56
CA MET A 277 3.38 20.37 16.84
C MET A 277 4.36 20.01 17.96
N SER A 278 5.46 19.33 17.67
CA SER A 278 6.51 18.97 18.64
C SER A 278 7.48 20.11 18.94
N GLY A 279 7.71 21.02 17.97
CA GLY A 279 8.72 22.07 18.06
C GLY A 279 10.11 21.61 17.70
N ALA A 280 10.21 20.45 17.06
CA ALA A 280 11.47 19.94 16.57
C ALA A 280 12.10 20.90 15.55
N ILE A 281 13.42 20.86 15.51
CA ILE A 281 14.23 21.52 14.51
C ILE A 281 14.63 20.46 13.47
N PRO A 282 14.00 20.45 12.28
CA PRO A 282 14.29 19.44 11.27
C PRO A 282 15.66 19.67 10.63
N ILE A 283 16.42 18.61 10.50
CA ILE A 283 17.66 18.53 9.74
C ILE A 283 17.42 17.59 8.56
N TYR A 284 17.39 18.14 7.35
CA TYR A 284 16.95 17.39 6.18
C TYR A 284 18.03 16.47 5.60
N LEU A 285 17.63 15.23 5.38
CA LEU A 285 18.36 14.23 4.59
C LEU A 285 17.93 14.38 3.14
N ARG A 286 18.89 14.48 2.22
CA ARG A 286 18.62 14.79 0.81
C ARG A 286 18.48 13.52 -0.02
N PRO A 287 17.30 13.19 -0.56
CA PRO A 287 17.15 12.09 -1.51
C PRO A 287 17.87 12.40 -2.83
N ARG A 288 18.31 11.36 -3.54
CA ARG A 288 18.75 11.48 -4.94
C ARG A 288 17.53 11.66 -5.84
N ARG A 289 17.74 12.19 -7.04
CA ARG A 289 16.75 12.21 -8.13
C ARG A 289 17.39 11.68 -9.40
N ASN A 290 16.56 11.17 -10.31
CA ASN A 290 17.00 10.86 -11.66
C ASN A 290 16.50 11.92 -12.66
N LYS A 291 17.11 11.93 -13.84
CA LYS A 291 16.80 12.90 -14.90
C LYS A 291 15.38 12.76 -15.48
N ARG A 292 14.65 11.70 -15.13
CA ARG A 292 13.24 11.51 -15.50
C ARG A 292 12.28 12.17 -14.52
N GLY A 293 12.77 12.70 -13.41
CA GLY A 293 11.96 13.34 -12.38
C GLY A 293 11.57 12.44 -11.21
N LEU A 294 11.98 11.16 -11.19
CA LEU A 294 11.67 10.26 -10.08
C LEU A 294 12.50 10.61 -8.83
N ILE A 295 11.86 10.51 -7.67
CA ILE A 295 12.53 10.65 -6.37
C ILE A 295 13.19 9.32 -6.00
N GLY A 296 14.51 9.39 -5.81
CA GLY A 296 15.35 8.29 -5.37
C GLY A 296 15.47 8.20 -3.85
N PRO A 297 16.26 7.22 -3.36
CA PRO A 297 16.54 7.09 -1.94
C PRO A 297 17.51 8.19 -1.45
N VAL A 298 17.49 8.46 -0.16
CA VAL A 298 18.59 9.14 0.56
C VAL A 298 19.84 8.26 0.43
N PRO A 299 20.96 8.74 -0.13
CA PRO A 299 22.16 7.95 -0.28
C PRO A 299 22.82 7.67 1.08
N LEU A 300 23.55 6.56 1.20
CA LEU A 300 24.22 6.20 2.46
C LEU A 300 25.18 7.28 2.96
N SER A 301 25.79 8.05 2.04
CA SER A 301 26.66 9.18 2.36
C SER A 301 25.97 10.32 3.12
N GLU A 302 24.64 10.44 3.06
CA GLU A 302 23.87 11.42 3.84
C GLU A 302 23.55 10.90 5.26
N LEU A 303 23.79 9.62 5.54
CA LEU A 303 23.45 8.96 6.81
C LEU A 303 24.64 8.78 7.76
N THR A 304 25.87 9.09 7.31
CA THR A 304 27.08 8.89 8.12
C THR A 304 27.16 9.90 9.26
N GLU A 305 27.90 9.55 10.31
CA GLU A 305 28.09 10.40 11.49
C GLU A 305 28.70 11.75 11.13
N GLU A 306 29.65 11.77 10.20
CA GLU A 306 30.32 12.98 9.73
C GLU A 306 29.34 13.90 8.98
N ALA A 307 28.54 13.34 8.06
CA ALA A 307 27.56 14.11 7.29
C ALA A 307 26.47 14.70 8.19
N ILE A 308 26.03 13.95 9.20
CA ILE A 308 25.06 14.41 10.19
C ILE A 308 25.66 15.52 11.05
N ALA A 309 26.90 15.36 11.54
CA ALA A 309 27.58 16.38 12.33
C ALA A 309 27.79 17.69 11.55
N GLU A 310 28.15 17.59 10.27
CA GLU A 310 28.27 18.76 9.38
C GLU A 310 26.93 19.51 9.27
N LYS A 311 25.83 18.81 9.02
CA LYS A 311 24.49 19.41 8.92
C LYS A 311 24.05 20.08 10.22
N LEU A 312 24.31 19.45 11.37
CA LEU A 312 24.00 20.04 12.68
C LEU A 312 24.78 21.34 12.92
N SER A 313 26.08 21.31 12.62
CA SER A 313 26.97 22.47 12.72
C SER A 313 26.49 23.62 11.82
N ALA A 314 26.10 23.31 10.59
CA ALA A 314 25.67 24.28 9.58
C ALA A 314 24.27 24.87 9.82
N SER A 315 23.37 24.17 10.52
CA SER A 315 22.00 24.64 10.74
C SER A 315 21.97 25.98 11.50
N PRO A 316 21.25 27.02 11.09
CA PRO A 316 21.19 28.26 11.88
C PRO A 316 20.30 28.14 13.14
N LEU A 317 19.46 27.10 13.22
CA LEU A 317 18.41 26.96 14.23
C LEU A 317 18.85 26.13 15.45
N ILE A 318 19.82 25.22 15.28
CA ILE A 318 20.31 24.36 16.38
C ILE A 318 21.19 25.18 17.33
N ALA A 319 20.78 25.32 18.59
CA ALA A 319 21.58 26.01 19.61
C ALA A 319 22.81 25.20 20.05
N ASN A 320 22.62 23.92 20.37
CA ASN A 320 23.70 23.01 20.78
C ASN A 320 24.14 22.14 19.59
N LYS A 321 25.23 22.53 18.93
CA LYS A 321 25.76 21.83 17.74
C LYS A 321 26.26 20.42 18.00
N GLN A 322 26.57 20.13 19.26
CA GLN A 322 27.08 18.84 19.72
C GLN A 322 25.95 17.91 20.19
N ALA A 323 24.70 18.39 20.23
CA ALA A 323 23.56 17.55 20.59
C ALA A 323 23.32 16.48 19.51
N ARG A 324 23.11 15.24 19.95
CA ARG A 324 22.71 14.15 19.07
C ARG A 324 21.25 14.35 18.65
N PRO A 325 20.89 14.09 17.38
CA PRO A 325 19.49 14.08 16.99
C PRO A 325 18.71 13.00 17.75
N VAL A 326 17.48 13.33 18.15
CA VAL A 326 16.67 12.45 19.02
C VAL A 326 16.00 11.33 18.22
N LEU A 327 15.69 11.59 16.96
CA LEU A 327 15.01 10.69 16.05
C LEU A 327 15.50 10.91 14.61
N ALA A 328 15.61 9.84 13.84
CA ALA A 328 15.71 9.89 12.39
C ALA A 328 14.47 9.32 11.73
N VAL A 329 13.96 9.96 10.68
CA VAL A 329 12.81 9.50 9.91
C VAL A 329 13.19 9.27 8.46
N LEU A 330 12.90 8.08 7.94
CA LEU A 330 13.07 7.71 6.54
C LEU A 330 11.77 7.13 5.97
N THR A 331 11.38 7.54 4.76
CA THR A 331 10.20 6.97 4.07
C THR A 331 10.62 5.71 3.34
N ASN A 332 10.07 4.53 3.70
CA ASN A 332 10.44 3.24 3.10
C ASN A 332 9.23 2.34 2.81
N SER A 333 8.93 1.95 1.58
CA SER A 333 9.56 2.40 0.33
C SER A 333 9.19 3.84 -0.03
N THR A 334 9.91 4.41 -0.99
CA THR A 334 9.44 5.64 -1.65
C THR A 334 8.11 5.38 -2.37
N TYR A 335 7.42 6.46 -2.76
CA TYR A 335 6.15 6.36 -3.49
C TYR A 335 6.26 5.48 -4.75
N ASP A 336 7.34 5.66 -5.51
CA ASP A 336 7.63 4.94 -6.76
C ASP A 336 8.25 3.53 -6.53
N GLY A 337 8.27 3.04 -5.28
CA GLY A 337 8.66 1.68 -4.95
C GLY A 337 10.15 1.45 -4.75
N LEU A 338 10.91 2.45 -4.32
CA LEU A 338 12.33 2.24 -4.00
C LEU A 338 12.49 1.82 -2.53
N CYS A 339 12.99 0.60 -2.33
CA CYS A 339 13.10 -0.03 -1.01
C CYS A 339 14.55 -0.06 -0.53
N TYR A 340 14.81 0.58 0.61
CA TYR A 340 16.14 0.62 1.22
C TYR A 340 16.56 -0.75 1.75
N HIS A 341 17.86 -1.03 1.77
CA HIS A 341 18.41 -2.09 2.61
C HIS A 341 18.40 -1.62 4.07
N VAL A 342 17.31 -1.93 4.79
CA VAL A 342 17.05 -1.35 6.12
C VAL A 342 18.09 -1.74 7.16
N VAL A 343 18.71 -2.91 7.03
CA VAL A 343 19.78 -3.35 7.93
C VAL A 343 20.98 -2.42 7.83
N SER A 344 21.33 -1.98 6.61
CA SER A 344 22.43 -1.03 6.41
C SER A 344 22.09 0.35 6.94
N THR A 345 20.88 0.86 6.64
CA THR A 345 20.47 2.19 7.10
C THR A 345 20.29 2.24 8.62
N THR A 346 19.73 1.19 9.24
CA THR A 346 19.63 1.07 10.70
C THR A 346 21.01 1.10 11.33
N ARG A 347 21.96 0.30 10.82
CA ARG A 347 23.32 0.23 11.37
C ARG A 347 24.06 1.56 11.27
N GLU A 348 23.94 2.24 10.14
CA GLU A 348 24.62 3.52 9.94
C GLU A 348 24.01 4.61 10.83
N LEU A 349 22.68 4.77 10.79
CA LEU A 349 21.98 5.78 11.60
C LEU A 349 22.13 5.53 13.11
N SER A 350 22.20 4.27 13.55
CA SER A 350 22.40 3.92 14.97
C SER A 350 23.71 4.47 15.54
N LYS A 351 24.67 4.90 14.72
CA LYS A 351 25.87 5.60 15.20
C LYS A 351 25.53 6.97 15.75
N SER A 352 24.59 7.69 15.11
CA SER A 352 24.26 9.08 15.43
C SER A 352 22.95 9.26 16.21
N VAL A 353 21.98 8.37 16.05
CA VAL A 353 20.66 8.44 16.71
C VAL A 353 20.35 7.17 17.50
N ASP A 354 19.48 7.29 18.50
CA ASP A 354 19.03 6.16 19.32
C ASP A 354 17.61 5.69 18.98
N ARG A 355 16.91 6.42 18.11
CA ARG A 355 15.59 6.07 17.58
C ARG A 355 15.54 6.31 16.07
N ILE A 356 14.93 5.38 15.35
CA ILE A 356 14.67 5.47 13.92
C ILE A 356 13.19 5.19 13.69
N HIS A 357 12.57 6.00 12.85
CA HIS A 357 11.24 5.79 12.35
C HIS A 357 11.29 5.54 10.84
N TYR A 358 10.86 4.36 10.41
CA TYR A 358 10.59 4.09 9.00
C TYR A 358 9.10 4.34 8.74
N ASP A 359 8.78 5.36 7.96
CA ASP A 359 7.42 5.56 7.46
C ASP A 359 7.18 4.59 6.32
N GLU A 360 6.53 3.47 6.63
CA GLU A 360 6.25 2.37 5.70
C GLU A 360 4.78 2.33 5.28
N ALA A 361 4.13 3.51 5.22
CA ALA A 361 2.72 3.61 4.88
C ALA A 361 2.35 2.87 3.58
N TRP A 362 3.26 2.84 2.60
CA TRP A 362 3.11 2.19 1.30
C TRP A 362 3.67 0.77 1.23
N TYR A 363 4.03 0.14 2.36
CA TYR A 363 4.90 -1.03 2.34
C TYR A 363 4.58 -2.09 3.41
N ALA A 364 3.35 -2.08 3.90
CA ALA A 364 2.87 -2.95 4.98
C ALA A 364 2.94 -4.46 4.68
N TYR A 365 2.98 -4.85 3.41
CA TYR A 365 3.02 -6.25 2.96
C TYR A 365 4.43 -6.85 2.94
N ALA A 366 5.49 -6.04 3.04
CA ALA A 366 6.85 -6.46 2.71
C ALA A 366 7.33 -7.69 3.49
N ARG A 367 6.96 -7.81 4.78
CA ARG A 367 7.36 -8.93 5.63
C ARG A 367 6.90 -10.30 5.10
N PHE A 368 5.80 -10.33 4.36
CA PHE A 368 5.14 -11.57 3.96
C PHE A 368 5.71 -12.16 2.67
N ASN A 369 6.69 -11.50 2.03
CA ASN A 369 7.35 -12.03 0.86
C ASN A 369 8.88 -12.01 0.99
N THR A 370 9.53 -13.08 0.51
CA THR A 370 10.99 -13.22 0.59
C THR A 370 11.75 -12.25 -0.33
N VAL A 371 11.11 -11.74 -1.38
CA VAL A 371 11.70 -10.73 -2.28
C VAL A 371 12.09 -9.43 -1.56
N TYR A 372 11.48 -9.17 -0.39
CA TYR A 372 11.71 -7.96 0.40
C TYR A 372 12.54 -8.21 1.66
N GLU A 373 13.14 -9.38 1.85
CA GLU A 373 13.91 -9.66 3.07
C GLU A 373 15.05 -8.62 3.27
N ASN A 374 15.24 -8.17 4.51
CA ASN A 374 16.13 -7.05 4.88
C ASN A 374 15.78 -5.68 4.27
N ARG A 375 14.56 -5.50 3.72
CA ARG A 375 14.11 -4.24 3.11
C ARG A 375 12.98 -3.53 3.86
N TYR A 376 12.54 -4.02 5.02
CA TYR A 376 11.46 -3.45 5.84
C TYR A 376 11.85 -3.37 7.32
N GLY A 377 11.39 -2.34 8.05
CA GLY A 377 11.87 -2.00 9.40
C GLY A 377 11.71 -3.11 10.45
N MET A 378 10.68 -3.96 10.29
CA MET A 378 10.47 -5.15 11.13
C MET A 378 11.12 -6.43 10.54
N HIS A 379 12.27 -6.30 9.86
CA HIS A 379 12.99 -7.42 9.22
C HIS A 379 13.28 -8.60 10.17
N ARG A 380 13.40 -9.81 9.60
CA ARG A 380 13.68 -11.04 10.37
C ARG A 380 15.14 -11.18 10.79
N GLY A 381 16.05 -10.44 10.15
CA GLY A 381 17.48 -10.43 10.49
C GLY A 381 17.80 -10.04 11.94
N ASP A 382 19.00 -10.41 12.37
CA ASP A 382 19.47 -10.32 13.76
C ASP A 382 19.33 -8.92 14.38
N ARG A 383 19.12 -8.90 15.71
CA ARG A 383 19.15 -7.69 16.54
C ARG A 383 20.55 -7.50 17.10
N HIS A 384 21.14 -6.33 16.95
CA HIS A 384 22.34 -5.96 17.69
C HIS A 384 21.98 -5.11 18.92
N SER A 385 22.73 -5.27 20.01
CA SER A 385 22.53 -4.50 21.25
C SER A 385 22.69 -2.98 21.05
N ASN A 386 23.38 -2.59 19.98
CA ASN A 386 23.66 -1.20 19.64
C ASN A 386 22.68 -0.64 18.59
N ASP A 387 21.67 -1.41 18.15
CA ASP A 387 20.69 -0.90 17.20
C ASP A 387 19.77 0.11 17.88
N ALA A 388 19.49 1.21 17.18
CA ALA A 388 18.47 2.16 17.57
C ALA A 388 17.11 1.48 17.76
N THR A 389 16.25 2.09 18.56
CA THR A 389 14.85 1.67 18.67
C THR A 389 14.12 2.02 17.38
N VAL A 390 13.53 1.02 16.74
CA VAL A 390 12.87 1.17 15.44
C VAL A 390 11.37 1.26 15.63
N THR A 391 10.76 2.26 15.02
CA THR A 391 9.30 2.39 14.89
C THR A 391 8.93 2.37 13.42
N VAL A 392 7.83 1.71 13.09
CA VAL A 392 7.32 1.59 11.72
C VAL A 392 5.85 1.98 11.71
N THR A 393 5.42 2.76 10.72
CA THR A 393 3.99 3.03 10.49
C THR A 393 3.53 2.35 9.21
N HIS A 394 2.40 1.65 9.29
CA HIS A 394 1.72 1.06 8.14
C HIS A 394 0.37 1.74 7.97
N SER A 395 0.06 2.21 6.77
CA SER A 395 -1.32 2.55 6.40
C SER A 395 -1.96 1.26 5.88
N THR A 396 -2.59 0.52 6.79
CA THR A 396 -3.16 -0.80 6.49
C THR A 396 -4.11 -0.72 5.30
N HIS A 397 -4.88 0.36 5.17
CA HIS A 397 -5.84 0.58 4.10
C HIS A 397 -5.26 0.89 2.71
N LYS A 398 -3.94 1.14 2.59
CA LYS A 398 -3.34 1.49 1.29
C LYS A 398 -3.08 0.25 0.44
N LEU A 399 -2.27 -0.68 0.96
CA LEU A 399 -1.81 -1.85 0.21
C LEU A 399 -2.02 -3.18 0.96
N LEU A 400 -2.70 -3.15 2.10
CA LEU A 400 -3.39 -4.31 2.68
C LEU A 400 -4.92 -4.08 2.58
N ALA A 401 -5.70 -4.98 3.18
CA ALA A 401 -7.15 -4.94 3.13
C ALA A 401 -7.73 -4.42 4.46
N ALA A 402 -7.95 -3.10 4.56
CA ALA A 402 -8.61 -2.47 5.71
C ALA A 402 -9.38 -1.21 5.28
N LEU A 403 -10.30 -0.76 6.13
CA LEU A 403 -11.05 0.48 5.89
C LEU A 403 -10.12 1.69 5.97
N SER A 404 -10.40 2.73 5.17
CA SER A 404 -9.68 3.99 5.23
C SER A 404 -9.51 4.49 6.67
N GLN A 405 -8.40 5.16 6.95
CA GLN A 405 -7.93 5.56 8.28
C GLN A 405 -7.38 4.43 9.17
N ALA A 406 -7.52 3.15 8.81
CA ALA A 406 -6.83 2.06 9.51
C ALA A 406 -5.30 2.19 9.36
N SER A 407 -4.59 2.13 10.49
CA SER A 407 -3.12 2.14 10.55
C SER A 407 -2.61 1.31 11.71
N MET A 408 -1.36 0.83 11.59
CA MET A 408 -0.63 0.17 12.67
C MET A 408 0.69 0.92 12.93
N ILE A 409 1.04 1.06 14.20
CA ILE A 409 2.38 1.45 14.65
C ILE A 409 3.07 0.19 15.19
N HIS A 410 4.22 -0.18 14.62
CA HIS A 410 5.03 -1.31 15.06
C HIS A 410 6.29 -0.80 15.74
N ILE A 411 6.66 -1.42 16.86
CA ILE A 411 7.83 -1.03 17.65
C ILE A 411 8.75 -2.23 17.85
N ARG A 412 10.02 -2.03 17.53
CA ARG A 412 11.14 -2.93 17.84
C ARG A 412 12.10 -2.19 18.77
N SER A 413 12.14 -2.62 20.02
CA SER A 413 12.96 -2.00 21.06
C SER A 413 14.45 -2.23 20.80
N GLY A 414 15.25 -1.17 20.91
CA GLY A 414 16.71 -1.19 20.78
C GLY A 414 17.35 -0.44 21.95
N LYS A 415 18.31 0.44 21.66
CA LYS A 415 19.04 1.26 22.67
C LYS A 415 18.15 1.95 23.70
N ILE A 416 16.97 2.44 23.29
CA ILE A 416 16.00 3.07 24.20
C ILE A 416 14.68 2.28 24.18
N PRO A 417 14.54 1.27 25.06
CA PRO A 417 13.34 0.47 25.13
C PRO A 417 12.08 1.33 25.34
N VAL A 418 11.02 1.02 24.58
CA VAL A 418 9.73 1.69 24.74
C VAL A 418 8.94 1.02 25.85
N LYS A 419 8.43 1.82 26.79
CA LYS A 419 7.43 1.39 27.77
C LYS A 419 6.05 1.68 27.20
N PRO A 420 5.20 0.67 26.92
CA PRO A 420 3.89 0.90 26.31
C PRO A 420 3.03 1.94 27.04
N ALA A 421 3.03 1.94 28.37
CA ALA A 421 2.27 2.91 29.16
C ALA A 421 2.71 4.37 28.95
N LEU A 422 4.01 4.64 28.73
CA LEU A 422 4.49 6.00 28.45
C LEU A 422 4.23 6.40 26.99
N PHE A 423 4.34 5.45 26.07
CA PHE A 423 3.97 5.68 24.66
C PHE A 423 2.47 5.99 24.54
N ASN A 424 1.64 5.38 25.39
CA ASN A 424 0.20 5.59 25.38
C ASN A 424 -0.22 7.04 25.64
N GLU A 425 0.56 7.81 26.40
CA GLU A 425 0.27 9.23 26.61
C GLU A 425 0.30 10.02 25.29
N ALA A 426 1.28 9.75 24.43
CA ALA A 426 1.32 10.34 23.09
C ALA A 426 0.22 9.74 22.17
N PHE A 427 -0.09 8.46 22.33
CA PHE A 427 -1.16 7.80 21.57
C PHE A 427 -2.54 8.45 21.83
N MET A 428 -2.88 8.67 23.10
CA MET A 428 -4.16 9.26 23.52
C MET A 428 -4.30 10.74 23.12
N MET A 429 -3.20 11.48 22.94
CA MET A 429 -3.25 12.87 22.45
C MET A 429 -3.82 12.99 21.03
N HIS A 430 -3.65 11.94 20.22
CA HIS A 430 -3.98 11.95 18.78
C HIS A 430 -5.10 10.97 18.42
N THR A 431 -5.65 10.27 19.42
CA THR A 431 -6.71 9.27 19.21
C THR A 431 -8.01 9.78 19.80
N SER A 432 -9.10 9.67 19.03
CA SER A 432 -10.44 10.00 19.52
C SER A 432 -10.79 9.15 20.75
N THR A 433 -11.49 9.76 21.72
CA THR A 433 -12.07 9.02 22.85
C THR A 433 -13.28 8.15 22.44
N SER A 434 -13.75 8.30 21.21
CA SER A 434 -14.80 7.48 20.58
C SER A 434 -14.31 7.00 19.20
N PRO A 435 -13.38 6.02 19.16
CA PRO A 435 -12.87 5.48 17.90
C PRO A 435 -13.93 4.64 17.20
N GLN A 436 -13.87 4.57 15.87
CA GLN A 436 -14.80 3.73 15.10
C GLN A 436 -14.33 2.27 15.11
N TYR A 437 -15.13 1.39 15.73
CA TYR A 437 -14.82 -0.02 15.96
C TYR A 437 -14.73 -0.82 14.66
N SER A 438 -15.49 -0.46 13.63
CA SER A 438 -15.36 -1.08 12.31
C SER A 438 -13.96 -0.91 11.71
N ILE A 439 -13.29 0.21 11.98
CA ILE A 439 -11.91 0.46 11.52
C ILE A 439 -10.96 -0.47 12.29
N ILE A 440 -11.08 -0.55 13.62
CA ILE A 440 -10.30 -1.47 14.48
C ILE A 440 -10.47 -2.92 14.03
N ALA A 441 -11.71 -3.35 13.76
CA ALA A 441 -12.02 -4.68 13.26
C ALA A 441 -11.38 -4.96 11.90
N SER A 442 -11.43 -4.01 10.97
CA SER A 442 -10.76 -4.17 9.67
C SER A 442 -9.25 -4.30 9.80
N THR A 443 -8.62 -3.60 10.75
CA THR A 443 -7.19 -3.71 11.08
C THR A 443 -6.85 -5.09 11.64
N ASP A 444 -7.66 -5.63 12.55
CA ASP A 444 -7.51 -6.97 13.13
C ASP A 444 -7.69 -8.07 12.05
N VAL A 445 -8.70 -7.95 11.20
CA VAL A 445 -8.93 -8.84 10.05
C VAL A 445 -7.76 -8.79 9.07
N SER A 446 -7.24 -7.61 8.75
CA SER A 446 -6.07 -7.49 7.87
C SER A 446 -4.85 -8.21 8.44
N ALA A 447 -4.61 -8.14 9.75
CA ALA A 447 -3.51 -8.87 10.38
C ALA A 447 -3.73 -10.39 10.28
N LYS A 448 -4.97 -10.86 10.46
CA LYS A 448 -5.32 -12.28 10.30
C LYS A 448 -5.15 -12.78 8.88
N MET A 449 -5.57 -12.01 7.88
CA MET A 449 -5.37 -12.34 6.46
C MET A 449 -3.89 -12.54 6.13
N MET A 450 -3.01 -11.68 6.66
CA MET A 450 -1.57 -11.80 6.44
C MET A 450 -0.95 -12.98 7.20
N ASP A 451 -1.47 -13.33 8.38
CA ASP A 451 -1.02 -14.51 9.13
C ASP A 451 -1.40 -15.83 8.44
N ASP A 452 -2.61 -15.87 7.86
CA ASP A 452 -3.15 -17.08 7.22
C ASP A 452 -2.58 -17.31 5.83
N ALA A 453 -2.40 -16.23 5.04
CA ALA A 453 -2.17 -16.31 3.60
C ALA A 453 -1.24 -15.22 3.05
N GLY A 454 -0.49 -14.49 3.90
CA GLY A 454 0.29 -13.33 3.46
C GLY A 454 1.29 -13.62 2.33
N GLU A 455 1.94 -14.79 2.34
CA GLU A 455 2.86 -15.21 1.28
C GLU A 455 2.12 -15.39 -0.05
N TYR A 456 0.99 -16.10 -0.06
CA TYR A 456 0.17 -16.29 -1.25
C TYR A 456 -0.36 -14.96 -1.81
N LEU A 457 -0.91 -14.10 -0.94
CA LEU A 457 -1.49 -12.82 -1.33
C LEU A 457 -0.45 -11.86 -1.93
N THR A 458 0.77 -11.87 -1.40
CA THR A 458 1.87 -11.05 -1.94
C THR A 458 2.44 -11.64 -3.22
N ASP A 459 2.58 -12.96 -3.31
CA ASP A 459 3.01 -13.64 -4.53
C ASP A 459 2.06 -13.34 -5.69
N GLU A 460 0.75 -13.45 -5.50
CA GLU A 460 -0.25 -13.15 -6.54
C GLU A 460 -0.11 -11.71 -7.05
N SER A 461 0.11 -10.77 -6.14
CA SER A 461 0.30 -9.36 -6.47
C SER A 461 1.58 -9.11 -7.29
N ILE A 462 2.69 -9.74 -6.88
CA ILE A 462 4.01 -9.68 -7.57
C ILE A 462 3.91 -10.33 -8.94
N ASP A 463 3.23 -11.46 -9.02
CA ASP A 463 3.00 -12.26 -10.21
C ASP A 463 2.25 -11.49 -11.30
N GLU A 464 1.16 -10.82 -10.93
CA GLU A 464 0.40 -9.98 -11.87
C GLU A 464 1.22 -8.78 -12.33
N ALA A 465 2.00 -8.17 -11.44
CA ALA A 465 2.88 -7.06 -11.80
C ALA A 465 3.99 -7.50 -12.76
N ILE A 466 4.65 -8.63 -12.50
CA ILE A 466 5.66 -9.21 -13.41
C ILE A 466 5.05 -9.55 -14.76
N SER A 467 3.87 -10.18 -14.76
CA SER A 467 3.16 -10.57 -15.98
C SER A 467 2.85 -9.35 -16.84
N PHE A 468 2.35 -8.27 -16.22
CA PHE A 468 2.13 -7.00 -16.90
C PHE A 468 3.43 -6.39 -17.44
N ARG A 469 4.49 -6.32 -16.63
CA ARG A 469 5.81 -5.80 -17.03
C ARG A 469 6.38 -6.54 -18.24
N GLN A 470 6.33 -7.87 -18.23
CA GLN A 470 6.80 -8.68 -19.37
C GLN A 470 5.90 -8.50 -20.60
N ALA A 471 4.58 -8.42 -20.42
CA ALA A 471 3.66 -8.15 -21.52
C ALA A 471 3.94 -6.80 -22.21
N MET A 472 4.23 -5.75 -21.44
CA MET A 472 4.59 -4.44 -21.98
C MET A 472 5.86 -4.47 -22.84
N VAL A 473 6.88 -5.22 -22.42
CA VAL A 473 8.12 -5.41 -23.22
C VAL A 473 7.82 -6.18 -24.51
N ARG A 474 7.08 -7.30 -24.42
CA ARG A 474 6.71 -8.11 -25.60
C ARG A 474 5.87 -7.32 -26.61
N ILE A 475 4.95 -6.47 -26.14
CA ILE A 475 4.15 -5.60 -27.02
C ILE A 475 5.06 -4.58 -27.73
N THR A 476 6.03 -3.99 -27.01
CA THR A 476 7.03 -3.10 -27.60
C THR A 476 7.79 -3.80 -28.74
N GLU A 477 8.28 -5.01 -28.50
CA GLU A 477 9.00 -5.80 -29.50
C GLU A 477 8.14 -6.12 -30.72
N GLN A 478 6.88 -6.52 -30.52
CA GLN A 478 5.94 -6.81 -31.61
C GLN A 478 5.58 -5.57 -32.43
N ILE A 479 5.44 -4.41 -31.79
CA ILE A 479 5.23 -3.13 -32.48
C ILE A 479 6.46 -2.77 -33.31
N ALA A 480 7.67 -2.87 -32.73
CA ALA A 480 8.92 -2.59 -33.43
C ALA A 480 9.16 -3.54 -34.63
N GLN A 481 8.76 -4.81 -34.53
CA GLN A 481 8.82 -5.76 -35.64
C GLN A 481 7.91 -5.38 -36.82
N ARG A 482 6.75 -4.77 -36.54
CA ARG A 482 5.83 -4.27 -37.58
C ARG A 482 6.34 -2.98 -38.20
N ASN A 483 6.82 -2.05 -37.36
CA ASN A 483 7.40 -0.79 -37.76
C ASN A 483 8.37 -0.28 -36.67
N ALA A 484 9.67 -0.27 -36.97
CA ALA A 484 10.70 0.14 -36.02
C ALA A 484 10.62 1.61 -35.58
N ALA A 485 9.89 2.44 -36.32
CA ALA A 485 9.65 3.85 -35.98
C ALA A 485 8.34 4.07 -35.20
N ASP A 486 7.56 3.00 -34.95
CA ASP A 486 6.32 3.11 -34.20
C ASP A 486 6.59 3.19 -32.69
N TRP A 487 5.68 3.80 -31.95
CA TRP A 487 5.83 4.09 -30.53
C TRP A 487 4.95 3.21 -29.65
N TRP A 488 5.44 2.93 -28.44
CA TRP A 488 4.68 2.30 -27.37
C TRP A 488 5.10 2.87 -26.01
N PHE A 489 4.34 2.57 -24.97
CA PHE A 489 4.68 2.92 -23.61
C PHE A 489 5.84 2.05 -23.10
N GLY A 490 6.79 2.68 -22.42
CA GLY A 490 7.86 1.98 -21.72
C GLY A 490 7.47 1.60 -20.29
N VAL A 491 8.33 0.81 -19.64
CA VAL A 491 8.24 0.54 -18.21
C VAL A 491 9.57 0.85 -17.56
N TRP A 492 9.56 1.53 -16.42
CA TRP A 492 10.76 1.81 -15.66
C TRP A 492 11.15 0.58 -14.81
N GLN A 493 12.18 -0.14 -15.27
CA GLN A 493 12.63 -1.42 -14.71
C GLN A 493 13.99 -1.83 -15.34
N PRO A 494 14.63 -2.91 -14.88
CA PRO A 494 15.79 -3.48 -15.56
C PRO A 494 15.48 -3.90 -17.00
N ASP A 495 16.39 -3.60 -17.93
CA ASP A 495 16.30 -4.06 -19.33
C ASP A 495 16.57 -5.57 -19.45
N GLU A 496 17.48 -6.08 -18.62
CA GLU A 496 17.87 -7.48 -18.53
C GLU A 496 18.18 -7.88 -17.07
N VAL A 497 18.10 -9.18 -16.80
CA VAL A 497 18.53 -9.79 -15.53
C VAL A 497 19.54 -10.88 -15.87
N ASP A 498 20.75 -10.75 -15.33
CA ASP A 498 21.87 -11.69 -15.53
C ASP A 498 22.14 -12.01 -17.02
N GLY A 499 22.06 -10.98 -17.88
CA GLY A 499 22.28 -11.09 -19.33
C GLY A 499 21.09 -11.66 -20.12
N THR A 500 19.96 -11.94 -19.46
CA THR A 500 18.71 -12.38 -20.11
C THR A 500 17.75 -11.19 -20.25
N PRO A 501 17.23 -10.89 -21.47
CA PRO A 501 16.25 -9.82 -21.66
C PRO A 501 15.04 -9.99 -20.74
N PHE A 502 14.54 -8.89 -20.14
CA PHE A 502 13.53 -8.95 -19.07
C PHE A 502 12.28 -9.78 -19.45
N ALA A 503 11.82 -9.70 -20.70
CA ALA A 503 10.66 -10.44 -21.20
C ALA A 503 10.82 -11.97 -21.23
N GLU A 504 12.06 -12.45 -21.22
CA GLU A 504 12.45 -13.86 -21.32
C GLU A 504 12.91 -14.43 -19.97
N VAL A 505 13.12 -13.58 -18.95
CA VAL A 505 13.52 -14.02 -17.62
C VAL A 505 12.44 -14.92 -17.02
N ALA A 506 12.86 -16.08 -16.51
CA ALA A 506 11.97 -17.01 -15.81
C ALA A 506 11.33 -16.34 -14.59
N ARG A 507 10.05 -16.64 -14.34
CA ARG A 507 9.26 -16.01 -13.28
C ARG A 507 9.90 -16.22 -11.91
N GLU A 508 10.39 -17.42 -11.65
CA GLU A 508 11.05 -17.82 -10.40
C GLU A 508 12.30 -16.97 -10.11
N ARG A 509 12.99 -16.49 -11.15
CA ARG A 509 14.14 -15.60 -11.03
C ARG A 509 13.72 -14.17 -10.65
N LEU A 510 12.60 -13.70 -11.19
CA LEU A 510 12.00 -12.40 -10.87
C LEU A 510 11.33 -12.36 -9.48
N HIS A 511 11.15 -13.51 -8.83
CA HIS A 511 10.77 -13.62 -7.42
C HIS A 511 11.94 -13.44 -6.43
N ARG A 512 13.14 -13.11 -6.93
CA ARG A 512 14.33 -12.88 -6.09
C ARG A 512 14.68 -11.40 -6.05
N SER A 513 15.04 -10.93 -4.87
CA SER A 513 15.30 -9.50 -4.60
C SER A 513 16.36 -8.89 -5.52
N ASP A 514 17.41 -9.66 -5.82
CA ASP A 514 18.58 -9.25 -6.60
C ASP A 514 18.28 -9.01 -8.09
N ALA A 515 17.17 -9.55 -8.61
CA ALA A 515 16.68 -9.21 -9.96
C ALA A 515 16.26 -7.73 -10.07
N TRP A 516 15.96 -7.09 -8.94
CA TRP A 516 15.38 -5.74 -8.87
C TRP A 516 16.30 -4.71 -8.23
N VAL A 517 17.50 -5.12 -7.83
CA VAL A 517 18.48 -4.23 -7.21
C VAL A 517 18.97 -3.19 -8.23
N LEU A 518 19.05 -1.94 -7.78
CA LEU A 518 19.62 -0.85 -8.56
C LEU A 518 21.15 -0.99 -8.58
N LYS A 519 21.67 -1.76 -9.54
CA LYS A 519 23.11 -1.98 -9.71
C LYS A 519 23.83 -0.64 -9.99
N PRO A 520 25.03 -0.40 -9.45
CA PRO A 520 25.74 0.86 -9.62
C PRO A 520 25.86 1.27 -11.09
N ASN A 521 25.47 2.52 -11.39
CA ASN A 521 25.53 3.10 -12.73
C ASN A 521 24.72 2.35 -13.81
N ALA A 522 23.79 1.45 -13.45
CA ALA A 522 22.93 0.85 -14.45
C ALA A 522 22.02 1.92 -15.09
N PRO A 523 21.95 1.98 -16.43
CA PRO A 523 21.38 3.12 -17.13
C PRO A 523 19.87 3.27 -16.92
N TRP A 524 19.14 2.16 -16.72
CA TRP A 524 17.68 2.15 -16.64
C TRP A 524 17.12 3.00 -15.47
N HIS A 525 17.78 2.98 -14.30
CA HIS A 525 17.27 3.67 -13.11
C HIS A 525 17.73 5.14 -13.02
N GLY A 526 18.88 5.49 -13.60
CA GLY A 526 19.32 6.88 -13.75
C GLY A 526 19.74 7.59 -12.45
N PHE A 527 20.05 6.86 -11.37
CA PHE A 527 20.49 7.44 -10.08
C PHE A 527 22.02 7.44 -9.88
N GLY A 528 22.79 6.94 -10.84
CA GLY A 528 24.24 6.78 -10.71
C GLY A 528 24.61 5.65 -9.74
N ASP A 529 25.66 5.85 -8.95
CA ASP A 529 26.10 4.88 -7.95
C ASP A 529 25.44 5.15 -6.59
N LEU A 530 24.59 4.22 -6.14
CA LEU A 530 23.98 4.18 -4.82
C LEU A 530 24.60 3.13 -3.90
N GLY A 531 25.55 2.32 -4.40
CA GLY A 531 26.08 1.10 -3.77
C GLY A 531 25.37 -0.18 -4.22
N GLU A 532 26.12 -1.28 -4.29
CA GLU A 532 25.72 -2.53 -4.98
C GLU A 532 24.40 -3.17 -4.54
N ASN A 533 24.04 -3.06 -3.26
CA ASN A 533 22.84 -3.69 -2.71
C ASN A 533 21.98 -2.69 -1.92
N TYR A 534 22.17 -1.39 -2.12
CA TYR A 534 21.59 -0.37 -1.25
C TYR A 534 20.08 -0.20 -1.44
N CYS A 535 19.60 -0.30 -2.68
CA CYS A 535 18.20 -0.08 -3.03
C CYS A 535 17.70 -1.11 -4.04
N MET A 536 16.44 -1.50 -3.94
CA MET A 536 15.74 -2.28 -4.98
C MET A 536 14.47 -1.57 -5.44
N LEU A 537 14.00 -1.92 -6.63
CA LEU A 537 12.67 -1.57 -7.13
C LEU A 537 11.64 -2.61 -6.67
N ASP A 538 10.53 -2.16 -6.11
CA ASP A 538 9.40 -3.00 -5.76
C ASP A 538 8.68 -3.47 -7.04
N PRO A 539 8.56 -4.79 -7.28
CA PRO A 539 7.88 -5.32 -8.47
C PRO A 539 6.46 -4.76 -8.66
N ILE A 540 5.71 -4.52 -7.58
CA ILE A 540 4.29 -4.17 -7.64
C ILE A 540 4.02 -2.67 -7.90
N LYS A 541 5.07 -1.84 -7.86
CA LYS A 541 5.03 -0.40 -8.13
C LYS A 541 5.47 -0.16 -9.56
N VAL A 542 4.51 -0.20 -10.49
CA VAL A 542 4.82 -0.18 -11.92
C VAL A 542 4.74 1.24 -12.47
N THR A 543 5.89 1.82 -12.78
CA THR A 543 5.99 3.12 -13.43
C THR A 543 6.03 2.95 -14.95
N LEU A 544 4.95 3.33 -15.62
CA LEU A 544 4.86 3.45 -17.07
C LEU A 544 5.56 4.72 -17.54
N LEU A 545 6.22 4.64 -18.69
CA LEU A 545 6.93 5.76 -19.31
C LEU A 545 6.25 6.14 -20.62
N THR A 546 5.98 7.42 -20.80
CA THR A 546 5.45 7.93 -22.07
C THR A 546 6.59 8.48 -22.95
N PRO A 547 6.46 8.45 -24.29
CA PRO A 547 7.43 9.08 -25.18
C PRO A 547 7.59 10.57 -24.91
N GLY A 548 8.78 11.11 -25.11
CA GLY A 548 9.04 12.55 -25.01
C GLY A 548 10.36 12.93 -24.36
N LEU A 549 11.01 12.00 -23.65
CA LEU A 549 12.34 12.20 -23.08
C LEU A 549 13.34 11.21 -23.64
N ASP A 550 14.58 11.64 -23.88
CA ASP A 550 15.70 10.74 -24.17
C ASP A 550 16.19 10.02 -22.90
N SER A 551 17.21 9.16 -23.02
CA SER A 551 17.80 8.45 -21.87
C SER A 551 18.49 9.38 -20.87
N GLN A 552 18.77 10.62 -21.26
CA GLN A 552 19.36 11.66 -20.44
C GLN A 552 18.31 12.64 -19.87
N GLY A 553 17.01 12.39 -20.08
CA GLY A 553 15.93 13.25 -19.58
C GLY A 553 15.75 14.55 -20.38
N HIS A 554 16.36 14.70 -21.55
CA HIS A 554 16.12 15.86 -22.41
C HIS A 554 14.84 15.68 -23.22
N PRO A 555 14.03 16.75 -23.38
CA PRO A 555 12.88 16.73 -24.28
C PRO A 555 13.28 16.38 -25.71
N GLN A 556 12.55 15.44 -26.31
CA GLN A 556 12.65 15.13 -27.74
C GLN A 556 11.86 16.16 -28.57
N VAL A 557 11.81 15.99 -29.89
CA VAL A 557 11.02 16.88 -30.78
C VAL A 557 9.51 16.62 -30.65
N ARG A 558 9.14 15.37 -30.39
CA ARG A 558 7.78 14.92 -30.15
C ARG A 558 7.70 14.23 -28.81
N GLY A 559 6.57 14.37 -28.14
CA GLY A 559 6.30 13.72 -26.87
C GLY A 559 4.82 13.63 -26.57
N ILE A 560 4.50 12.72 -25.66
CA ILE A 560 3.15 12.45 -25.19
C ILE A 560 3.15 12.68 -23.68
N PRO A 561 2.75 13.86 -23.21
CA PRO A 561 2.70 14.14 -21.78
C PRO A 561 1.74 13.18 -21.06
N ALA A 562 2.21 12.58 -19.98
CA ALA A 562 1.45 11.61 -19.19
C ALA A 562 0.15 12.16 -18.56
N PRO A 563 -0.01 13.46 -18.24
CA PRO A 563 -1.31 14.04 -17.85
C PRO A 563 -2.41 13.83 -18.90
N LEU A 564 -2.07 13.92 -20.20
CA LEU A 564 -3.02 13.66 -21.28
C LEU A 564 -3.47 12.20 -21.30
N VAL A 565 -2.51 11.28 -21.19
CA VAL A 565 -2.79 9.84 -21.13
C VAL A 565 -3.65 9.50 -19.92
N SER A 566 -3.31 10.05 -18.75
CA SER A 566 -4.04 9.79 -17.50
C SER A 566 -5.48 10.29 -17.58
N SER A 567 -5.70 11.47 -18.16
CA SER A 567 -7.04 12.02 -18.36
C SER A 567 -7.87 11.18 -19.33
N PHE A 568 -7.27 10.69 -20.42
CA PHE A 568 -7.93 9.74 -21.32
C PHE A 568 -8.24 8.40 -20.66
N LEU A 569 -7.32 7.84 -19.87
CA LEU A 569 -7.57 6.60 -19.13
C LEU A 569 -8.73 6.78 -18.15
N SER A 570 -8.80 7.93 -17.48
CA SER A 570 -9.88 8.30 -16.57
C SER A 570 -11.23 8.38 -17.29
N SER A 571 -11.30 8.98 -18.49
CA SER A 571 -12.52 9.01 -19.30
C SER A 571 -12.98 7.62 -19.75
N CYS A 572 -12.08 6.65 -19.77
CA CYS A 572 -12.35 5.23 -20.03
C CYS A 572 -12.56 4.40 -18.74
N GLY A 573 -12.73 5.03 -17.57
CA GLY A 573 -12.97 4.34 -16.30
C GLY A 573 -11.73 3.72 -15.65
N THR A 574 -10.53 4.14 -16.04
CA THR A 574 -9.25 3.68 -15.48
C THR A 574 -8.54 4.81 -14.75
N VAL A 575 -8.55 4.75 -13.42
CA VAL A 575 -7.83 5.71 -12.56
C VAL A 575 -6.42 5.21 -12.27
N VAL A 576 -5.46 6.11 -12.36
CA VAL A 576 -4.03 5.85 -12.08
C VAL A 576 -3.64 6.52 -10.76
N GLU A 577 -2.56 6.04 -10.14
CA GLU A 577 -2.20 6.46 -8.78
C GLU A 577 -1.48 7.81 -8.75
N LYS A 578 -0.46 7.96 -9.59
CA LYS A 578 0.37 9.17 -9.66
C LYS A 578 0.76 9.42 -11.11
N THR A 579 0.73 10.69 -11.50
CA THR A 579 1.11 11.13 -12.84
C THR A 579 2.20 12.20 -12.73
N GLU A 580 3.35 11.93 -13.34
CA GLU A 580 4.41 12.93 -13.57
C GLU A 580 4.34 13.44 -15.03
N PRO A 581 5.19 14.37 -15.49
CA PRO A 581 5.07 14.88 -16.85
C PRO A 581 5.21 13.80 -17.96
N TYR A 582 6.01 12.75 -17.72
CA TYR A 582 6.22 11.63 -18.67
C TYR A 582 6.21 10.25 -18.01
N SER A 583 5.61 10.12 -16.83
CA SER A 583 5.49 8.83 -16.15
C SER A 583 4.15 8.68 -15.43
N ILE A 584 3.67 7.44 -15.32
CA ILE A 584 2.42 7.10 -14.64
C ILE A 584 2.69 5.92 -13.72
N LEU A 585 2.39 6.04 -12.43
CA LEU A 585 2.47 4.94 -11.49
C LEU A 585 1.14 4.19 -11.43
N VAL A 586 1.23 2.86 -11.52
CA VAL A 586 0.11 1.93 -11.30
C VAL A 586 0.48 0.97 -10.18
N LEU A 587 -0.45 0.76 -9.25
CA LEU A 587 -0.27 -0.11 -8.10
C LEU A 587 -0.94 -1.47 -8.34
N PHE A 588 -0.15 -2.54 -8.22
CA PHE A 588 -0.65 -3.90 -8.15
C PHE A 588 -0.77 -4.26 -6.67
N SER A 589 -1.93 -4.01 -6.05
CA SER A 589 -2.16 -4.33 -4.63
C SER A 589 -2.64 -5.78 -4.47
N ILE A 590 -2.71 -6.27 -3.22
CA ILE A 590 -3.30 -7.59 -2.91
C ILE A 590 -4.79 -7.71 -3.28
N GLY A 591 -5.45 -6.61 -3.64
CA GLY A 591 -6.82 -6.60 -4.16
C GLY A 591 -6.89 -6.72 -5.70
N ILE A 592 -5.77 -6.93 -6.38
CA ILE A 592 -5.74 -7.17 -7.83
C ILE A 592 -6.40 -8.52 -8.15
N THR A 593 -7.10 -8.60 -9.28
CA THR A 593 -7.61 -9.88 -9.81
C THR A 593 -6.78 -10.29 -11.01
N LYS A 594 -6.57 -11.60 -11.18
CA LYS A 594 -5.80 -12.16 -12.31
C LYS A 594 -6.27 -11.60 -13.64
N GLY A 595 -5.34 -11.08 -14.43
CA GLY A 595 -5.61 -10.56 -15.77
C GLY A 595 -6.27 -9.18 -15.83
N LYS A 596 -6.54 -8.52 -14.69
CA LYS A 596 -7.10 -7.15 -14.66
C LYS A 596 -6.25 -6.15 -15.44
N TRP A 597 -4.92 -6.32 -15.43
CA TRP A 597 -4.02 -5.47 -16.22
C TRP A 597 -4.27 -5.54 -17.73
N GLY A 598 -4.94 -6.59 -18.22
CA GLY A 598 -5.36 -6.68 -19.62
C GLY A 598 -6.30 -5.56 -20.04
N SER A 599 -7.16 -5.07 -19.15
CA SER A 599 -8.02 -3.90 -19.43
C SER A 599 -7.21 -2.62 -19.54
N LEU A 600 -6.15 -2.47 -18.73
CA LEU A 600 -5.23 -1.34 -18.82
C LEU A 600 -4.46 -1.35 -20.14
N VAL A 601 -3.92 -2.51 -20.56
CA VAL A 601 -3.26 -2.67 -21.87
C VAL A 601 -4.21 -2.32 -23.01
N ALA A 602 -5.46 -2.78 -22.95
CA ALA A 602 -6.47 -2.47 -23.95
C ALA A 602 -6.77 -0.96 -24.02
N ALA A 603 -6.91 -0.29 -22.87
CA ALA A 603 -7.13 1.16 -22.80
C ALA A 603 -5.93 1.96 -23.34
N MET A 604 -4.69 1.52 -23.05
CA MET A 604 -3.46 2.10 -23.60
C MET A 604 -3.37 1.91 -25.12
N MET A 605 -3.78 0.75 -25.64
CA MET A 605 -3.82 0.49 -27.08
C MET A 605 -4.89 1.35 -27.77
N GLU A 606 -6.04 1.54 -27.14
CA GLU A 606 -7.07 2.45 -27.64
C GLU A 606 -6.56 3.90 -27.65
N PHE A 607 -5.90 4.36 -26.57
CA PHE A 607 -5.24 5.67 -26.56
C PHE A 607 -4.29 5.82 -27.74
N LYS A 608 -3.40 4.84 -27.96
CA LYS A 608 -2.46 4.84 -29.07
C LYS A 608 -3.17 4.95 -30.42
N LYS A 609 -4.19 4.13 -30.66
CA LYS A 609 -4.97 4.15 -31.90
C LYS A 609 -5.61 5.51 -32.15
N ARG A 610 -6.19 6.12 -31.12
CA ARG A 610 -6.80 7.46 -31.21
C ARG A 610 -5.76 8.55 -31.44
N TYR A 611 -4.63 8.44 -30.77
CA TYR A 611 -3.50 9.36 -30.92
C TYR A 611 -2.92 9.30 -32.34
N ASP A 612 -2.70 8.10 -32.88
CA ASP A 612 -2.14 7.90 -34.22
C ASP A 612 -3.10 8.37 -35.32
N ALA A 613 -4.41 8.28 -35.08
CA ALA A 613 -5.44 8.82 -35.96
C ALA A 613 -5.67 10.33 -35.80
N ASN A 614 -4.98 10.97 -34.85
CA ASN A 614 -5.26 12.33 -34.39
C ASN A 614 -6.77 12.58 -34.17
N ALA A 615 -7.43 11.65 -33.49
CA ALA A 615 -8.87 11.70 -33.26
C ALA A 615 -9.25 13.02 -32.57
N ALA A 616 -10.41 13.57 -32.95
CA ALA A 616 -10.92 14.82 -32.41
C ALA A 616 -11.19 14.70 -30.90
N LEU A 617 -10.83 15.71 -30.11
CA LEU A 617 -11.05 15.68 -28.66
C LEU A 617 -12.54 15.59 -28.30
N GLU A 618 -13.44 16.05 -29.17
CA GLU A 618 -14.89 15.89 -29.03
C GLU A 618 -15.33 14.43 -28.98
N GLU A 619 -14.58 13.54 -29.65
CA GLU A 619 -14.86 12.11 -29.65
C GLU A 619 -14.28 11.43 -28.41
N VAL A 620 -13.03 11.76 -28.06
CA VAL A 620 -12.28 11.01 -27.04
C VAL A 620 -12.38 11.59 -25.63
N MET A 621 -12.67 12.88 -25.50
CA MET A 621 -12.73 13.62 -24.24
C MET A 621 -13.85 14.69 -24.29
N PRO A 622 -15.12 14.31 -24.54
CA PRO A 622 -16.22 15.26 -24.75
C PRO A 622 -16.47 16.19 -23.56
N GLU A 623 -16.29 15.71 -22.33
CA GLU A 623 -16.46 16.52 -21.12
C GLU A 623 -15.43 17.66 -21.02
N LEU A 624 -14.19 17.41 -21.46
CA LEU A 624 -13.14 18.43 -21.51
C LEU A 624 -13.48 19.53 -22.52
N VAL A 625 -13.94 19.15 -23.71
CA VAL A 625 -14.34 20.12 -24.74
C VAL A 625 -15.59 20.89 -24.31
N ALA A 626 -16.56 20.23 -23.68
CA ALA A 626 -17.76 20.90 -23.16
C ALA A 626 -17.42 21.94 -22.08
N ALA A 627 -16.42 21.67 -21.24
CA ALA A 627 -15.94 22.62 -20.23
C ALA A 627 -15.18 23.81 -20.84
N TYR A 628 -14.40 23.58 -21.91
CA TYR A 628 -13.53 24.60 -22.51
C TYR A 628 -13.59 24.63 -24.05
N PRO A 629 -14.75 24.93 -24.65
CA PRO A 629 -14.97 24.79 -26.09
C PRO A 629 -14.03 25.70 -26.90
N GLY A 630 -13.83 26.95 -26.48
CA GLY A 630 -12.95 27.89 -27.19
C GLY A 630 -11.45 27.52 -27.22
N ILE A 631 -11.02 26.50 -26.47
CA ILE A 631 -9.63 26.04 -26.39
C ILE A 631 -9.45 24.70 -27.12
N TYR A 632 -10.40 23.78 -26.96
CA TYR A 632 -10.27 22.39 -27.42
C TYR A 632 -11.15 22.01 -28.60
N GLU A 633 -12.10 22.85 -29.02
CA GLU A 633 -12.92 22.59 -30.21
C GLU A 633 -12.07 22.51 -31.48
N GLY A 634 -12.27 21.46 -32.27
CA GLY A 634 -11.54 21.15 -33.49
C GLY A 634 -10.08 20.71 -33.29
N VAL A 635 -9.66 20.47 -32.04
CA VAL A 635 -8.29 20.03 -31.72
C VAL A 635 -8.23 18.50 -31.72
N GLY A 636 -7.23 17.93 -32.40
CA GLY A 636 -6.96 16.51 -32.34
C GLY A 636 -6.10 16.10 -31.14
N LEU A 637 -6.17 14.84 -30.75
CA LEU A 637 -5.45 14.29 -29.59
C LEU A 637 -3.92 14.43 -29.72
N GLN A 638 -3.36 14.22 -30.92
CA GLN A 638 -1.92 14.41 -31.18
C GLN A 638 -1.54 15.90 -31.16
N ASP A 639 -2.42 16.77 -31.65
CA ASP A 639 -2.19 18.22 -31.62
C ASP A 639 -2.10 18.73 -30.18
N LEU A 640 -3.00 18.28 -29.30
CA LEU A 640 -2.97 18.64 -27.89
C LEU A 640 -1.70 18.13 -27.21
N ALA A 641 -1.33 16.87 -27.44
CA ALA A 641 -0.11 16.29 -26.88
C ALA A 641 1.14 17.10 -27.27
N GLN A 642 1.25 17.48 -28.55
CA GLN A 642 2.37 18.27 -29.03
C GLN A 642 2.39 19.67 -28.43
N ARG A 643 1.24 20.35 -28.32
CA ARG A 643 1.12 21.67 -27.66
C ARG A 643 1.59 21.60 -26.19
N MET A 644 1.16 20.56 -25.45
CA MET A 644 1.57 20.35 -24.06
C MET A 644 3.07 20.03 -23.96
N HIS A 645 3.59 19.19 -24.85
CA HIS A 645 5.01 18.82 -24.89
C HIS A 645 5.91 20.04 -25.14
N GLU A 646 5.56 20.87 -26.12
CA GLU A 646 6.27 22.11 -26.43
C GLU A 646 6.24 23.10 -25.27
N GLU A 647 5.14 23.19 -24.53
CA GLU A 647 5.07 24.05 -23.35
C GLU A 647 5.97 23.55 -22.23
N ILE A 648 5.97 22.25 -21.94
CA ILE A 648 6.86 21.64 -20.92
C ILE A 648 8.33 21.88 -21.28
N ALA A 649 8.69 21.76 -22.56
CA ALA A 649 10.05 22.02 -23.03
C ALA A 649 10.41 23.52 -22.95
N ARG A 650 9.53 24.40 -23.43
CA ARG A 650 9.75 25.86 -23.52
C ARG A 650 9.84 26.54 -22.16
N SER A 651 8.99 26.14 -21.21
CA SER A 651 8.97 26.69 -19.84
C SER A 651 10.17 26.22 -19.00
N GLY A 652 10.88 25.17 -19.45
CA GLY A 652 11.95 24.55 -18.68
C GLY A 652 11.45 23.81 -17.44
N LEU A 653 10.18 23.40 -17.41
CA LEU A 653 9.52 22.77 -16.25
C LEU A 653 10.35 21.62 -15.66
N LEU A 654 10.85 20.70 -16.49
CA LEU A 654 11.64 19.55 -16.03
C LEU A 654 12.98 19.94 -15.42
N ARG A 655 13.69 20.89 -16.05
CA ARG A 655 14.98 21.39 -15.56
C ARG A 655 14.80 22.10 -14.23
N ASN A 656 13.79 22.95 -14.12
CA ASN A 656 13.49 23.67 -12.89
C ASN A 656 13.03 22.70 -11.79
N MET A 657 12.22 21.69 -12.12
CA MET A 657 11.80 20.66 -11.17
C MET A 657 13.01 19.91 -10.58
N ASP A 658 13.93 19.43 -11.42
CA ASP A 658 15.12 18.70 -10.96
C ASP A 658 15.99 19.56 -10.01
N GLN A 659 16.23 20.82 -10.39
CA GLN A 659 16.99 21.77 -9.56
C GLN A 659 16.24 22.12 -8.26
N ALA A 660 14.93 22.39 -8.34
CA ALA A 660 14.09 22.82 -7.22
C ALA A 660 14.08 21.79 -6.08
N PHE A 661 14.13 20.50 -6.41
CA PHE A 661 14.16 19.42 -5.41
C PHE A 661 15.57 18.91 -5.08
N THR A 662 16.61 19.41 -5.75
CA THR A 662 18.01 19.18 -5.37
C THR A 662 18.49 20.24 -4.38
N LEU A 663 17.98 21.46 -4.50
CA LEU A 663 18.28 22.58 -3.62
C LEU A 663 17.40 22.52 -2.35
N LEU A 664 17.95 22.97 -1.22
CA LEU A 664 17.18 23.18 0.01
C LEU A 664 16.97 24.68 0.24
N PRO A 665 15.73 25.14 0.45
CA PRO A 665 15.45 26.50 0.94
C PRO A 665 16.23 26.83 2.24
N ASP A 666 16.40 28.12 2.54
CA ASP A 666 17.05 28.55 3.79
C ASP A 666 16.10 28.47 4.97
N GLN A 667 16.49 27.74 6.01
CA GLN A 667 15.75 27.67 7.26
C GLN A 667 15.95 28.95 8.08
N VAL A 668 15.03 29.91 7.94
CA VAL A 668 15.09 31.21 8.66
C VAL A 668 14.48 31.10 10.05
N SER A 669 13.46 30.28 10.22
CA SER A 669 12.80 30.02 11.50
C SER A 669 12.29 28.57 11.55
N THR A 670 11.94 28.09 12.75
CA THR A 670 11.35 26.76 12.89
C THR A 670 9.93 26.72 12.30
N PRO A 671 9.44 25.55 11.85
CA PRO A 671 8.07 25.41 11.38
C PRO A 671 7.04 25.90 12.41
N ARG A 672 7.29 25.65 13.71
CA ARG A 672 6.45 26.14 14.81
C ARG A 672 6.41 27.66 14.91
N ALA A 673 7.56 28.34 14.76
CA ALA A 673 7.61 29.79 14.81
C ALA A 673 6.84 30.43 13.64
N ALA A 674 6.97 29.89 12.44
CA ALA A 674 6.20 30.32 11.27
C ALA A 674 4.69 30.05 11.45
N TYR A 675 4.33 28.88 11.99
CA TYR A 675 2.93 28.56 12.29
C TYR A 675 2.34 29.50 13.35
N ALA A 676 3.11 29.90 14.36
CA ALA A 676 2.66 30.88 15.34
C ALA A 676 2.34 32.25 14.70
N LYS A 677 3.05 32.64 13.64
CA LYS A 677 2.76 33.85 12.84
C LYS A 677 1.47 33.69 12.05
N LEU A 678 1.26 32.54 11.43
CA LEU A 678 0.00 32.18 10.76
C LEU A 678 -1.20 32.34 11.71
N VAL A 679 -1.15 31.71 12.90
CA VAL A 679 -2.24 31.75 13.89
C VAL A 679 -2.55 33.17 14.38
N LYS A 680 -1.53 34.04 14.47
CA LYS A 680 -1.70 35.44 14.88
C LYS A 680 -2.22 36.36 13.76
N GLY A 681 -2.33 35.87 12.52
CA GLY A 681 -2.65 36.71 11.36
C GLY A 681 -1.49 37.63 10.91
N ASP A 682 -0.27 37.32 11.34
CA ASP A 682 0.98 38.01 10.95
C ASP A 682 1.48 37.51 9.58
N ILE A 683 0.55 37.22 8.66
CA ILE A 683 0.81 36.68 7.34
C ILE A 683 0.11 37.50 6.26
N GLU A 684 0.69 37.50 5.07
CA GLU A 684 0.11 38.10 3.87
C GLU A 684 0.21 37.11 2.70
N GLN A 685 -0.64 37.33 1.71
CA GLN A 685 -0.66 36.55 0.49
C GLN A 685 0.05 37.33 -0.63
N ILE A 686 0.99 36.68 -1.30
CA ILE A 686 1.76 37.27 -2.39
C ILE A 686 1.75 36.37 -3.62
N ALA A 687 2.07 36.92 -4.79
CA ALA A 687 2.30 36.10 -5.98
C ALA A 687 3.60 35.32 -5.87
N VAL A 688 3.65 34.12 -6.46
CA VAL A 688 4.85 33.27 -6.47
C VAL A 688 6.07 34.00 -7.04
N ARG A 689 5.87 34.85 -8.05
CA ARG A 689 6.94 35.70 -8.63
C ARG A 689 7.64 36.62 -7.62
N ASP A 690 6.98 36.94 -6.50
CA ASP A 690 7.46 37.84 -5.44
C ASP A 690 7.97 37.06 -4.21
N LEU A 691 8.11 35.73 -4.30
CA LEU A 691 8.47 34.83 -3.18
C LEU A 691 9.92 34.96 -2.71
N GLN A 692 10.81 35.53 -3.52
CA GLN A 692 12.23 35.60 -3.18
C GLN A 692 12.45 36.30 -1.84
N ASP A 693 13.26 35.68 -0.98
CA ASP A 693 13.62 36.15 0.37
C ASP A 693 12.41 36.34 1.33
N ARG A 694 11.25 35.76 1.00
CA ARG A 694 10.06 35.76 1.86
C ARG A 694 9.98 34.47 2.66
N ILE A 695 9.66 34.58 3.94
CA ILE A 695 9.48 33.43 4.82
C ILE A 695 8.10 32.82 4.55
N VAL A 696 8.08 31.60 4.05
CA VAL A 696 6.84 30.85 3.80
C VAL A 696 6.14 30.53 5.12
N ALA A 697 4.83 30.78 5.18
CA ALA A 697 4.02 30.51 6.38
C ALA A 697 3.24 29.18 6.29
N VAL A 698 2.96 28.71 5.07
CA VAL A 698 2.23 27.48 4.78
C VAL A 698 3.07 26.63 3.83
N GLN A 699 3.22 25.34 4.13
CA GLN A 699 4.05 24.45 3.30
C GLN A 699 3.59 24.45 1.84
N ILE A 700 4.55 24.43 0.91
CA ILE A 700 4.31 24.35 -0.53
C ILE A 700 4.65 22.93 -0.99
N VAL A 701 3.64 22.18 -1.42
CA VAL A 701 3.76 20.79 -1.88
C VAL A 701 3.15 20.67 -3.28
N PRO A 702 3.96 20.82 -4.34
CA PRO A 702 3.46 20.66 -5.70
C PRO A 702 3.32 19.19 -6.08
N TYR A 703 2.28 18.86 -6.84
CA TYR A 703 2.11 17.57 -7.50
C TYR A 703 2.27 17.71 -9.01
N PRO A 704 3.13 16.90 -9.64
CA PRO A 704 4.07 15.92 -9.05
C PRO A 704 5.29 16.58 -8.38
N PRO A 705 6.04 15.89 -7.48
CA PRO A 705 5.84 14.50 -7.04
C PRO A 705 5.05 14.39 -5.74
N GLY A 706 4.52 15.49 -5.19
CA GLY A 706 3.74 15.45 -3.96
C GLY A 706 4.54 15.43 -2.67
N ILE A 707 5.75 15.98 -2.72
CA ILE A 707 6.66 16.07 -1.57
C ILE A 707 6.95 17.55 -1.26
N PRO A 708 7.27 17.90 -0.01
CA PRO A 708 7.44 19.30 0.39
C PRO A 708 8.59 19.97 -0.37
N LEU A 709 8.26 21.01 -1.14
CA LEU A 709 9.23 21.85 -1.83
C LEU A 709 9.77 22.92 -0.90
N VAL A 710 8.87 23.70 -0.27
CA VAL A 710 9.23 24.73 0.71
C VAL A 710 8.41 24.55 1.98
N MET A 711 9.09 24.58 3.12
CA MET A 711 8.49 24.37 4.43
C MET A 711 8.16 25.69 5.13
N PRO A 712 7.19 25.70 6.07
CA PRO A 712 6.96 26.86 6.92
C PRO A 712 8.25 27.25 7.65
N GLY A 713 8.59 28.53 7.62
CA GLY A 713 9.81 29.07 8.21
C GLY A 713 11.02 29.08 7.28
N GLU A 714 10.90 28.50 6.08
CA GLU A 714 11.92 28.59 5.04
C GLU A 714 11.73 29.81 4.13
N ALA A 715 12.82 30.29 3.56
CA ALA A 715 12.84 31.32 2.52
C ALA A 715 13.64 30.85 1.30
N VAL A 716 13.29 31.36 0.12
CA VAL A 716 13.99 31.06 -1.13
C VAL A 716 14.94 32.21 -1.47
N ALA A 717 16.24 32.02 -1.23
CA ALA A 717 17.27 32.99 -1.59
C ALA A 717 17.48 33.07 -3.12
N ALA A 718 18.16 34.14 -3.55
CA ALA A 718 18.39 34.43 -4.97
C ALA A 718 19.15 33.33 -5.74
N ASP A 719 20.07 32.61 -5.10
CA ASP A 719 20.81 31.48 -5.68
C ASP A 719 19.97 30.20 -5.83
N LYS A 720 18.75 30.19 -5.26
CA LYS A 720 17.81 29.06 -5.28
C LYS A 720 16.57 29.35 -6.14
N ARG A 721 16.71 30.28 -7.09
CA ARG A 721 15.64 30.78 -7.97
C ARG A 721 14.88 29.67 -8.73
N ALA A 722 15.52 28.53 -9.01
CA ALA A 722 14.89 27.39 -9.66
C ALA A 722 13.61 26.89 -8.96
N ILE A 723 13.50 27.07 -7.63
CA ILE A 723 12.28 26.75 -6.86
C ILE A 723 11.11 27.62 -7.31
N ILE A 724 11.32 28.92 -7.45
CA ILE A 724 10.30 29.87 -7.91
C ILE A 724 9.99 29.61 -9.39
N ASP A 725 11.03 29.41 -10.22
CA ASP A 725 10.86 29.19 -11.65
C ASP A 725 10.12 27.88 -11.96
N TYR A 726 10.23 26.87 -11.09
CA TYR A 726 9.44 25.65 -11.19
C TYR A 726 7.95 25.92 -10.96
N LEU A 727 7.61 26.63 -9.87
CA LEU A 727 6.22 27.01 -9.58
C LEU A 727 5.62 27.92 -10.66
N LEU A 728 6.41 28.84 -11.23
CA LEU A 728 5.98 29.70 -12.34
C LEU A 728 5.79 28.91 -13.64
N ALA A 729 6.60 27.88 -13.90
CA ALA A 729 6.40 26.99 -15.05
C ALA A 729 5.10 26.19 -14.92
N MET A 730 4.73 25.77 -13.70
CA MET A 730 3.43 25.13 -13.42
C MET A 730 2.27 26.10 -13.60
N GLU A 731 2.37 27.32 -13.05
CA GLU A 731 1.38 28.41 -13.24
C GLU A 731 1.12 28.66 -14.73
N GLN A 732 2.19 28.73 -15.53
CA GLN A 732 2.09 28.94 -16.97
C GLN A 732 1.44 27.76 -17.70
N PHE A 733 1.75 26.53 -17.31
CA PHE A 733 1.15 25.33 -17.87
C PHE A 733 -0.36 25.29 -17.58
N ASP A 734 -0.77 25.50 -16.33
CA ASP A 734 -2.17 25.50 -15.90
C ASP A 734 -2.98 26.59 -16.59
N ALA A 735 -2.39 27.77 -16.77
CA ALA A 735 -3.03 28.87 -17.49
C ALA A 735 -3.32 28.51 -18.96
N ARG A 736 -2.48 27.67 -19.58
CA ARG A 736 -2.56 27.31 -21.00
C ARG A 736 -3.40 26.06 -21.27
N PHE A 737 -3.53 25.16 -20.29
CA PHE A 737 -4.23 23.88 -20.45
C PHE A 737 -5.25 23.65 -19.33
N PRO A 738 -6.37 24.40 -19.31
CA PRO A 738 -7.41 24.19 -18.31
C PRO A 738 -8.04 22.79 -18.44
N GLY A 739 -8.29 22.13 -17.30
CA GLY A 739 -8.61 20.70 -17.24
C GLY A 739 -7.38 19.79 -17.06
N PHE A 740 -6.17 20.35 -17.07
CA PHE A 740 -4.91 19.67 -16.77
C PHE A 740 -4.10 20.41 -15.69
N GLU A 741 -4.79 21.14 -14.80
CA GLU A 741 -4.15 21.89 -13.74
C GLU A 741 -3.40 20.97 -12.76
N HIS A 742 -2.27 21.46 -12.26
CA HIS A 742 -1.53 20.77 -11.22
C HIS A 742 -2.24 20.91 -9.86
N ASP A 743 -2.30 19.81 -9.10
CA ASP A 743 -2.76 19.85 -7.72
C ASP A 743 -1.62 20.34 -6.82
N ASN A 744 -1.81 21.48 -6.15
CA ASN A 744 -0.77 22.10 -5.35
C ASN A 744 -1.30 22.40 -3.95
N HIS A 745 -0.64 21.86 -2.93
CA HIS A 745 -0.94 22.24 -1.55
C HIS A 745 -0.15 23.50 -1.18
N GLY A 746 -0.84 24.46 -0.55
CA GLY A 746 -0.24 25.71 -0.07
C GLY A 746 -0.15 26.80 -1.13
N ILE A 747 -0.68 26.53 -2.33
CA ILE A 747 -0.82 27.50 -3.41
C ILE A 747 -2.30 27.76 -3.62
N GLU A 748 -2.70 29.02 -3.57
CA GLU A 748 -4.03 29.46 -3.97
C GLU A 748 -3.99 29.98 -5.41
N ILE A 749 -5.02 29.66 -6.18
CA ILE A 749 -5.14 30.08 -7.57
C ILE A 749 -6.12 31.24 -7.64
N GLU A 750 -5.62 32.43 -7.98
CA GLU A 750 -6.46 33.59 -8.28
C GLU A 750 -6.58 33.76 -9.80
N ARG A 751 -7.78 34.15 -10.24
CA ARG A 751 -8.02 34.60 -11.61
C ARG A 751 -8.44 36.06 -11.58
N ASP A 752 -7.75 36.92 -12.32
CA ASP A 752 -8.12 38.32 -12.42
C ASP A 752 -9.34 38.54 -13.33
N ALA A 753 -9.75 39.80 -13.52
CA ALA A 753 -10.88 40.15 -14.38
C ALA A 753 -10.70 39.78 -15.86
N SER A 754 -9.46 39.49 -16.29
CA SER A 754 -9.12 38.98 -17.62
C SER A 754 -8.97 37.46 -17.67
N SER A 755 -9.33 36.76 -16.59
CA SER A 755 -9.17 35.32 -16.37
C SER A 755 -7.71 34.85 -16.32
N ALA A 756 -6.74 35.76 -16.17
CA ALA A 756 -5.34 35.41 -16.05
C ALA A 756 -5.09 34.72 -14.70
N LEU A 757 -4.52 33.53 -14.75
CA LEU A 757 -4.23 32.69 -13.60
C LEU A 757 -2.95 33.18 -12.91
N THR A 758 -2.98 33.33 -11.58
CA THR A 758 -1.80 33.62 -10.77
C THR A 758 -1.78 32.72 -9.54
N TYR A 759 -0.65 32.08 -9.30
CA TYR A 759 -0.37 31.35 -8.08
C TYR A 759 -0.01 32.32 -6.96
N LYS A 760 -0.69 32.13 -5.83
CA LYS A 760 -0.51 32.89 -4.61
C LYS A 760 -0.07 31.99 -3.46
N VAL A 761 0.80 32.50 -2.61
CA VAL A 761 1.34 31.79 -1.45
C VAL A 761 1.27 32.67 -0.20
N TYR A 762 1.12 32.03 0.96
CA TYR A 762 1.13 32.70 2.25
C TYR A 762 2.55 32.81 2.80
N VAL A 763 2.94 34.03 3.13
CA VAL A 763 4.24 34.36 3.72
C VAL A 763 4.06 35.19 4.99
N VAL A 764 5.07 35.19 5.84
CA VAL A 764 5.10 36.07 7.02
C VAL A 764 5.23 37.53 6.56
N LYS A 765 4.46 38.42 7.20
CA LYS A 765 4.55 39.87 6.96
C LYS A 765 5.94 40.38 7.31
N LYS A 766 6.42 41.37 6.54
CA LYS A 766 7.68 42.07 6.83
C LYS A 766 7.59 42.97 8.04
#